data_AF-A0A4U6XRG0-F1
#
_entry.id   AF-A0A4U6XRG0-F1
#
_cell.length_a   1.000
_cell.length_b   1.000
_cell.length_c   1.000
_cell.angle_alpha   90.00
_cell.angle_beta   90.00
_cell.angle_gamma   90.00
#
_symmetry.space_group_name_H-M   'P 1'
#
loop_
_entity.id
_entity.type
_entity.pdbx_description
1 polymer ?
#
loop_
_entity_poly.entity_id
_entity_poly.type
_entity_poly.pdbx_seq_one_letter_code
_entity_poly.pdbx_strand_id
1 'polypeptide(L)'
;MQGFNMGRYVPPDLEGTTSGNKLHGKHALGARASKLASSGILTVRFEVPYAIWCSNCPKPTIIGQGVRFNAEKKRVGSYHSTPVWQFRMRHADCGGWVEIRTDPQNTAYVVVSGAKKRDTGDDDNNNKTPGEGEMVIMTDEERQKLRSSAFSSLEKTIQDREQLVRATERIDELEDISKKRWDNPYARNKALRSTFRVGRHQRERDAAVGEALKDRMSLGIDLVPETEEDVRRARLVDFGPGDDDDAGNAGHKALSKPLFSSSAAGAVDGKKNRQNKKTGGKDLPRGTPKAALLASKRRDDIVTEIVGNTRMARDPFLAEARVERTPARIPGLKRKREAKEGESPKGGTQKPVGDGGSSLPASKTLRRPCEEPRSDGLPPGPRSPRPSAAASLMRPACPAAMRQPQMRHSSHSPMGTPLANQRKKVTIGSLRSLYRKREPITVITAHDFPSAHVADHAGMDIILVGDSLAMVALGMEDTSEVVVDEMLLHCRSVARATKSAFTVGDLPMGSYEIAPEQALETAIRFVKEGRVQGVKLEGGKEMAPTIRKITSAGIPVLGHVGLTPQRQNSLGGFRVQGKTSGGALKLLEDALAVQEAGAFAMVVEAVPAEVAALVTEKLSIPTIGIGAGNGCSGQVLVQVDMTGNFPPGRFLPKFVKKYGNVWGESLKAIETYRDEVKSRQYPAPEHTYPISKEELEAFSNTLEKL
;
A
#
# COMPACT_ATOMS: atom_id res chain seq x y z
N MET A 1 -4.00 3.18 -18.63
CA MET A 1 -3.05 4.30 -18.85
C MET A 1 -2.76 4.46 -20.34
N GLN A 2 -3.14 5.61 -20.92
CA GLN A 2 -2.64 6.04 -22.23
C GLN A 2 -1.22 6.59 -22.05
N GLY A 3 -0.33 6.35 -23.02
CA GLY A 3 1.03 6.89 -22.95
C GLY A 3 1.04 8.37 -23.32
N PHE A 4 1.41 9.24 -22.37
CA PHE A 4 1.65 10.65 -22.66
C PHE A 4 2.69 10.80 -23.79
N ASN A 5 2.34 11.57 -24.81
CA ASN A 5 3.08 11.60 -26.08
C ASN A 5 4.31 12.52 -25.99
N MET A 6 5.32 12.08 -25.23
CA MET A 6 6.50 12.88 -24.87
C MET A 6 7.26 13.42 -26.09
N GLY A 7 7.22 14.76 -26.25
CA GLY A 7 8.26 15.56 -26.88
C GLY A 7 8.59 15.24 -28.34
N ARG A 8 7.74 15.68 -29.27
CA ARG A 8 8.16 15.95 -30.67
C ARG A 8 7.55 17.26 -31.15
N TYR A 9 8.41 18.19 -31.55
CA TYR A 9 8.02 19.49 -32.09
C TYR A 9 7.36 19.31 -33.45
N VAL A 10 6.08 19.69 -33.54
CA VAL A 10 5.40 19.95 -34.81
C VAL A 10 5.44 21.46 -35.03
N PRO A 11 5.90 21.96 -36.20
CA PRO A 11 5.84 23.39 -36.51
C PRO A 11 4.39 23.88 -36.45
N PRO A 12 4.11 25.08 -35.91
CA PRO A 12 2.74 25.61 -35.78
C PRO A 12 1.95 25.58 -37.10
N ASP A 13 2.62 25.88 -38.22
CA ASP A 13 2.05 25.92 -39.58
C ASP A 13 1.48 24.56 -40.06
N LEU A 14 1.86 23.46 -39.38
CA LEU A 14 1.49 22.09 -39.71
C LEU A 14 0.70 21.40 -38.57
N GLU A 15 0.42 22.12 -37.49
CA GLU A 15 -0.41 21.64 -36.39
C GLU A 15 -1.86 21.45 -36.86
N GLY A 16 -2.51 20.37 -36.43
CA GLY A 16 -3.84 19.97 -36.92
C GLY A 16 -3.87 19.35 -38.34
N THR A 17 -3.03 19.78 -39.28
CA THR A 17 -3.04 19.26 -40.67
C THR A 17 -2.23 17.96 -40.84
N THR A 18 -1.14 17.77 -40.07
CA THR A 18 -0.30 16.58 -40.13
C THR A 18 0.15 16.14 -38.73
N SER A 19 0.00 14.85 -38.40
CA SER A 19 0.49 14.32 -37.13
C SER A 19 2.02 14.27 -37.10
N GLY A 20 2.64 14.62 -35.96
CA GLY A 20 4.11 14.62 -35.82
C GLY A 20 4.79 13.27 -36.10
N ASN A 21 4.06 12.16 -36.01
CA ASN A 21 4.55 10.85 -36.46
C ASN A 21 4.69 10.76 -37.98
N LYS A 22 3.71 11.28 -38.75
CA LYS A 22 3.77 11.40 -40.21
C LYS A 22 4.84 12.43 -40.63
N LEU A 23 4.94 13.57 -39.93
CA LEU A 23 5.96 14.60 -40.15
C LEU A 23 7.39 14.04 -40.07
N HIS A 24 7.69 13.23 -39.06
CA HIS A 24 9.01 12.63 -38.85
C HIS A 24 9.21 11.26 -39.54
N GLY A 25 8.27 10.82 -40.38
CA GLY A 25 8.36 9.52 -41.09
C GLY A 25 8.37 8.28 -40.18
N LYS A 26 7.80 8.35 -38.96
CA LYS A 26 7.82 7.24 -37.98
C LYS A 26 6.42 6.69 -37.74
N HIS A 27 6.27 5.38 -37.75
CA HIS A 27 4.99 4.73 -37.44
C HIS A 27 4.55 5.04 -35.99
N ALA A 28 3.25 5.24 -35.77
CA ALA A 28 2.70 5.66 -34.47
C ALA A 28 2.99 4.68 -33.31
N LEU A 29 3.21 3.40 -33.61
CA LEU A 29 3.60 2.36 -32.64
C LEU A 29 5.12 2.30 -32.37
N GLY A 30 5.90 3.21 -32.95
CA GLY A 30 7.34 3.34 -32.73
C GLY A 30 8.11 2.04 -33.04
N ALA A 31 9.05 1.69 -32.16
CA ALA A 31 9.92 0.51 -32.31
C ALA A 31 9.14 -0.82 -32.49
N ARG A 32 7.89 -0.91 -32.01
CA ARG A 32 7.04 -2.11 -32.18
C ARG A 32 6.63 -2.38 -33.64
N ALA A 33 6.68 -1.36 -34.50
CA ALA A 33 6.40 -1.47 -35.93
C ALA A 33 7.68 -1.44 -36.80
N SER A 34 8.87 -1.49 -36.20
CA SER A 34 10.15 -1.53 -36.94
C SER A 34 10.25 -2.67 -37.96
N LYS A 35 9.66 -3.83 -37.64
CA LYS A 35 9.62 -5.02 -38.50
C LYS A 35 8.48 -5.00 -39.53
N LEU A 36 7.57 -4.02 -39.48
CA LEU A 36 6.34 -4.03 -40.27
C LEU A 36 6.63 -3.85 -41.76
N ALA A 37 7.49 -2.89 -42.11
CA ALA A 37 7.85 -2.59 -43.50
C ALA A 37 8.73 -3.66 -44.16
N SER A 38 9.54 -4.38 -43.37
CA SER A 38 10.52 -5.36 -43.88
C SER A 38 10.06 -6.81 -43.84
N SER A 39 9.07 -7.15 -43.01
CA SER A 39 8.64 -8.55 -42.80
C SER A 39 7.14 -8.74 -42.56
N GLY A 40 6.34 -7.66 -42.54
CA GLY A 40 4.91 -7.72 -42.22
C GLY A 40 4.61 -8.07 -40.77
N ILE A 41 5.61 -8.05 -39.88
CA ILE A 41 5.47 -8.40 -38.46
C ILE A 41 5.25 -7.13 -37.62
N LEU A 42 4.21 -7.14 -36.79
CA LEU A 42 3.93 -6.11 -35.80
C LEU A 42 4.09 -6.67 -34.37
N THR A 43 4.90 -6.05 -33.53
CA THR A 43 5.00 -6.46 -32.12
C THR A 43 3.83 -5.89 -31.32
N VAL A 44 2.95 -6.74 -30.80
CA VAL A 44 1.78 -6.36 -29.99
C VAL A 44 1.94 -6.81 -28.54
N ARG A 45 1.24 -6.16 -27.61
CA ARG A 45 0.91 -6.78 -26.32
C ARG A 45 -0.24 -7.76 -26.59
N PHE A 46 0.00 -9.04 -26.34
CA PHE A 46 -1.00 -10.10 -26.46
C PHE A 46 -1.25 -10.69 -25.07
N GLU A 47 -2.52 -10.90 -24.72
CA GLU A 47 -2.94 -11.48 -23.45
C GLU A 47 -3.41 -12.90 -23.75
N VAL A 48 -2.92 -13.91 -23.00
CA VAL A 48 -3.27 -15.29 -23.33
C VAL A 48 -4.76 -15.54 -23.00
N PRO A 49 -5.61 -15.95 -23.97
CA PRO A 49 -7.07 -15.91 -23.83
C PRO A 49 -7.63 -16.98 -22.88
N TYR A 50 -6.87 -18.04 -22.63
CA TYR A 50 -7.15 -19.13 -21.69
C TYR A 50 -5.83 -19.66 -21.12
N ALA A 51 -5.85 -20.45 -20.06
CA ALA A 51 -4.62 -21.04 -19.52
C ALA A 51 -4.00 -22.07 -20.50
N ILE A 52 -2.67 -22.11 -20.58
CA ILE A 52 -1.94 -23.05 -21.46
C ILE A 52 -0.75 -23.68 -20.73
N TRP A 53 -0.46 -24.95 -21.04
CA TRP A 53 0.73 -25.66 -20.56
C TRP A 53 1.87 -25.49 -21.57
N CYS A 54 3.05 -25.01 -21.14
CA CYS A 54 4.19 -24.86 -22.04
C CYS A 54 4.89 -26.20 -22.30
N SER A 55 4.94 -26.62 -23.56
CA SER A 55 5.55 -27.90 -24.00
C SER A 55 7.08 -27.85 -24.06
N ASN A 56 7.69 -26.67 -23.89
CA ASN A 56 9.13 -26.45 -23.95
C ASN A 56 9.81 -26.40 -22.57
N CYS A 57 9.07 -26.49 -21.48
CA CYS A 57 9.62 -26.50 -20.12
C CYS A 57 9.97 -27.93 -19.65
N PRO A 58 11.05 -28.14 -18.88
CA PRO A 58 11.43 -29.46 -18.35
C PRO A 58 10.52 -29.94 -17.20
N LYS A 59 9.64 -29.06 -16.70
CA LYS A 59 8.48 -29.37 -15.87
C LYS A 59 7.25 -28.76 -16.57
N PRO A 60 6.03 -29.29 -16.41
CA PRO A 60 4.83 -28.67 -16.97
C PRO A 60 4.57 -27.32 -16.28
N THR A 61 5.05 -26.22 -16.87
CA THR A 61 4.75 -24.86 -16.42
C THR A 61 3.43 -24.39 -17.04
N ILE A 62 2.53 -23.89 -16.21
CA ILE A 62 1.29 -23.24 -16.64
C ILE A 62 1.53 -21.76 -16.91
N ILE A 63 1.09 -21.29 -18.07
CA ILE A 63 0.91 -19.88 -18.38
C ILE A 63 -0.57 -19.58 -18.14
N GLY A 64 -0.84 -18.69 -17.18
CA GLY A 64 -2.21 -18.31 -16.82
C GLY A 64 -2.94 -17.53 -17.92
N GLN A 65 -4.27 -17.54 -17.84
CA GLN A 65 -5.12 -16.63 -18.60
C GLN A 65 -4.79 -15.17 -18.25
N GLY A 66 -4.89 -14.25 -19.20
CA GLY A 66 -4.60 -12.83 -19.01
C GLY A 66 -3.11 -12.46 -18.87
N VAL A 67 -2.18 -13.44 -18.85
CA VAL A 67 -0.73 -13.14 -18.82
C VAL A 67 -0.32 -12.43 -20.11
N ARG A 68 0.44 -11.34 -19.97
CA ARG A 68 0.72 -10.37 -21.05
C ARG A 68 2.11 -10.57 -21.65
N PHE A 69 2.17 -10.99 -22.92
CA PHE A 69 3.41 -11.14 -23.69
C PHE A 69 3.60 -10.04 -24.73
N ASN A 70 4.85 -9.77 -25.10
CA ASN A 70 5.16 -9.06 -26.34
C ASN A 70 5.20 -10.11 -27.47
N ALA A 71 4.14 -10.19 -28.29
CA ALA A 71 4.00 -11.18 -29.34
C ALA A 71 4.21 -10.58 -30.73
N GLU A 72 4.83 -11.35 -31.64
CA GLU A 72 4.93 -11.04 -33.05
C GLU A 72 3.61 -11.41 -33.74
N LYS A 73 2.81 -10.40 -34.12
CA LYS A 73 1.58 -10.53 -34.88
C LYS A 73 1.90 -10.53 -36.38
N LYS A 74 1.44 -11.55 -37.11
CA LYS A 74 1.56 -11.69 -38.56
C LYS A 74 0.22 -12.15 -39.17
N ARG A 75 -0.18 -11.62 -40.32
CA ARG A 75 -1.31 -12.19 -41.09
C ARG A 75 -0.81 -13.44 -41.82
N VAL A 76 -1.52 -14.56 -41.67
CA VAL A 76 -1.13 -15.86 -42.26
C VAL A 76 -2.16 -16.34 -43.29
N GLY A 77 -3.40 -15.82 -43.24
CA GLY A 77 -4.41 -16.07 -44.27
C GLY A 77 -5.64 -15.19 -44.11
N SER A 78 -6.78 -15.69 -44.60
CA SER A 78 -8.11 -15.17 -44.29
C SER A 78 -9.15 -16.28 -44.46
N TYR A 79 -10.16 -16.28 -43.59
CA TYR A 79 -11.37 -17.10 -43.69
C TYR A 79 -12.47 -16.22 -44.26
N HIS A 80 -12.88 -16.48 -45.51
CA HIS A 80 -13.62 -15.52 -46.34
C HIS A 80 -12.96 -14.12 -46.29
N SER A 81 -13.68 -13.10 -45.81
CA SER A 81 -13.18 -11.73 -45.64
C SER A 81 -12.33 -11.51 -44.39
N THR A 82 -12.42 -12.38 -43.38
CA THR A 82 -11.81 -12.17 -42.05
C THR A 82 -10.34 -12.61 -42.02
N PRO A 83 -9.38 -11.72 -41.70
CA PRO A 83 -7.96 -12.06 -41.68
C PRO A 83 -7.59 -13.01 -40.53
N VAL A 84 -6.89 -14.11 -40.87
CA VAL A 84 -6.33 -15.05 -39.90
C VAL A 84 -4.98 -14.52 -39.41
N TRP A 85 -4.92 -14.24 -38.11
CA TRP A 85 -3.73 -13.73 -37.43
C TRP A 85 -3.01 -14.83 -36.67
N GLN A 86 -1.68 -14.86 -36.79
CA GLN A 86 -0.80 -15.61 -35.93
C GLN A 86 -0.12 -14.67 -34.94
N PHE A 87 -0.05 -15.10 -33.69
CA PHE A 87 0.67 -14.46 -32.59
C PHE A 87 1.76 -15.41 -32.10
N ARG A 88 3.01 -14.94 -32.12
CA ARG A 88 4.19 -15.74 -31.76
C ARG A 88 4.92 -15.07 -30.60
N MET A 89 5.06 -15.78 -29.48
CA MET A 89 5.63 -15.23 -28.23
C MET A 89 6.67 -16.17 -27.63
N ARG A 90 7.58 -15.64 -26.80
CA ARG A 90 8.51 -16.47 -26.02
C ARG A 90 8.02 -16.64 -24.59
N HIS A 91 8.07 -17.87 -24.09
CA HIS A 91 7.89 -18.13 -22.67
C HIS A 91 9.13 -17.66 -21.89
N ALA A 92 8.93 -17.08 -20.70
CA ALA A 92 10.02 -16.48 -19.93
C ALA A 92 11.02 -17.52 -19.41
N ASP A 93 10.53 -18.60 -18.80
CA ASP A 93 11.37 -19.53 -18.02
C ASP A 93 12.25 -20.44 -18.88
N CYS A 94 11.79 -20.79 -20.09
CA CYS A 94 12.48 -21.71 -20.99
C CYS A 94 12.95 -21.07 -22.30
N GLY A 95 12.59 -19.81 -22.56
CA GLY A 95 12.86 -19.11 -23.83
C GLY A 95 12.15 -19.69 -25.06
N GLY A 96 11.39 -20.78 -24.91
CA GLY A 96 10.69 -21.49 -25.99
C GLY A 96 9.61 -20.63 -26.66
N TRP A 97 9.39 -20.87 -27.95
CA TRP A 97 8.38 -20.17 -28.74
C TRP A 97 7.01 -20.86 -28.62
N VAL A 98 5.98 -20.07 -28.32
CA VAL A 98 4.56 -20.48 -28.37
C VAL A 98 3.88 -19.73 -29.51
N GLU A 99 3.06 -20.44 -30.29
CA GLU A 99 2.32 -19.88 -31.43
C GLU A 99 0.82 -20.14 -31.28
N ILE A 100 0.02 -19.08 -31.36
CA ILE A 100 -1.45 -19.11 -31.29
C ILE A 100 -2.00 -18.43 -32.56
N ARG A 101 -3.09 -18.97 -33.12
CA ARG A 101 -3.82 -18.36 -34.24
C ARG A 101 -5.25 -18.05 -33.86
N THR A 102 -5.85 -17.03 -34.49
CA THR A 102 -7.30 -16.85 -34.53
C THR A 102 -7.93 -17.87 -35.47
N ASP A 103 -9.00 -18.52 -35.07
CA ASP A 103 -9.91 -19.27 -35.93
C ASP A 103 -11.25 -18.51 -36.05
N PRO A 104 -11.50 -17.80 -37.17
CA PRO A 104 -12.74 -17.08 -37.38
C PRO A 104 -13.98 -17.96 -37.54
N GLN A 105 -13.83 -19.26 -37.87
CA GLN A 105 -14.97 -20.16 -38.07
C GLN A 105 -15.61 -20.54 -36.73
N ASN A 106 -14.77 -20.89 -35.75
CA ASN A 106 -15.20 -21.29 -34.41
C ASN A 106 -15.11 -20.12 -33.39
N THR A 107 -14.94 -18.88 -33.87
CA THR A 107 -14.72 -17.64 -33.09
C THR A 107 -13.60 -17.72 -32.03
N ALA A 108 -12.68 -18.68 -32.17
CA ALA A 108 -11.77 -19.13 -31.15
C ALA A 108 -10.31 -18.65 -31.35
N TYR A 109 -9.49 -18.88 -30.34
CA TYR A 109 -8.04 -18.91 -30.48
C TYR A 109 -7.56 -20.35 -30.36
N VAL A 110 -6.65 -20.77 -31.24
CA VAL A 110 -6.12 -22.14 -31.29
C VAL A 110 -4.60 -22.12 -31.13
N VAL A 111 -4.07 -22.91 -30.19
CA VAL A 111 -2.62 -23.10 -30.02
C VAL A 111 -2.10 -24.01 -31.14
N VAL A 112 -1.08 -23.56 -31.86
CA VAL A 112 -0.49 -24.25 -33.02
C VAL A 112 0.84 -24.92 -32.68
N SER A 113 1.66 -24.32 -31.81
CA SER A 113 2.92 -24.92 -31.36
C SER A 113 3.41 -24.36 -30.02
N GLY A 114 4.30 -25.10 -29.36
CA GLY A 114 4.99 -24.69 -28.12
C GLY A 114 4.20 -24.79 -26.81
N ALA A 115 2.89 -25.01 -26.89
CA ALA A 115 2.02 -25.20 -25.74
C ALA A 115 0.80 -26.09 -26.09
N LYS A 116 0.04 -26.48 -25.06
CA LYS A 116 -1.30 -27.09 -25.18
C LYS A 116 -2.30 -26.25 -24.38
N LYS A 117 -3.54 -26.08 -24.88
CA LYS A 117 -4.68 -25.57 -24.09
C LYS A 117 -4.75 -26.33 -22.76
N ARG A 118 -4.82 -25.63 -21.63
CA ARG A 118 -5.19 -26.29 -20.37
C ARG A 118 -6.68 -26.59 -20.46
N ASP A 119 -7.00 -27.86 -20.31
CA ASP A 119 -8.37 -28.29 -20.11
C ASP A 119 -8.87 -27.77 -18.75
N THR A 120 -10.06 -27.16 -18.76
CA THR A 120 -10.77 -26.65 -17.58
C THR A 120 -12.14 -27.28 -17.40
N GLY A 121 -12.52 -28.27 -18.22
CA GLY A 121 -13.77 -29.03 -18.11
C GLY A 121 -14.94 -28.52 -18.97
N ASP A 122 -14.93 -27.25 -19.39
CA ASP A 122 -16.07 -26.63 -20.11
C ASP A 122 -15.98 -26.70 -21.65
N ASP A 123 -14.79 -26.91 -22.23
CA ASP A 123 -14.57 -26.86 -23.69
C ASP A 123 -13.64 -28.00 -24.18
N ASP A 124 -14.18 -29.18 -24.50
CA ASP A 124 -13.89 -29.94 -25.74
C ASP A 124 -14.52 -31.36 -25.67
N ASN A 125 -15.61 -31.60 -26.41
CA ASN A 125 -16.38 -32.84 -26.38
C ASN A 125 -15.71 -34.04 -27.09
N ASN A 126 -14.68 -34.65 -26.50
CA ASN A 126 -14.40 -36.09 -26.69
C ASN A 126 -13.39 -36.70 -25.69
N ASN A 127 -13.68 -37.93 -25.23
CA ASN A 127 -12.82 -38.82 -24.44
C ASN A 127 -12.30 -38.32 -23.07
N LYS A 128 -13.17 -38.41 -22.03
CA LYS A 128 -13.05 -39.51 -21.03
C LYS A 128 -14.16 -39.55 -19.98
N THR A 129 -14.60 -40.80 -19.72
CA THR A 129 -15.05 -41.41 -18.44
C THR A 129 -15.92 -40.57 -17.49
N PRO A 130 -17.17 -40.98 -17.21
CA PRO A 130 -18.17 -40.13 -16.55
C PRO A 130 -17.93 -39.92 -15.05
N GLY A 131 -18.31 -38.73 -14.58
CA GLY A 131 -18.50 -38.38 -13.18
C GLY A 131 -19.67 -37.42 -13.02
N GLU A 132 -20.73 -37.89 -12.35
CA GLU A 132 -21.86 -37.14 -11.77
C GLU A 132 -22.37 -35.88 -12.52
N GLY A 133 -23.40 -36.04 -13.36
CA GLY A 133 -24.21 -34.91 -13.88
C GLY A 133 -24.55 -34.95 -15.38
N GLU A 134 -24.04 -35.92 -16.13
CA GLU A 134 -24.12 -35.92 -17.60
C GLU A 134 -25.49 -36.38 -18.15
N MET A 135 -26.23 -35.46 -18.79
CA MET A 135 -27.39 -35.82 -19.61
C MET A 135 -26.93 -36.38 -20.96
N VAL A 136 -26.90 -37.71 -21.07
CA VAL A 136 -26.50 -38.44 -22.29
C VAL A 136 -27.38 -38.04 -23.49
N ILE A 137 -26.80 -37.32 -24.45
CA ILE A 137 -27.43 -37.06 -25.75
C ILE A 137 -27.27 -38.31 -26.61
N MET A 138 -28.27 -39.19 -26.55
CA MET A 138 -28.32 -40.46 -27.28
C MET A 138 -28.37 -40.24 -28.80
N THR A 139 -27.78 -41.17 -29.55
CA THR A 139 -27.71 -41.13 -31.02
C THR A 139 -29.10 -41.24 -31.66
N ASP A 140 -29.26 -40.81 -32.91
CA ASP A 140 -30.58 -40.81 -33.55
C ASP A 140 -31.15 -42.23 -33.81
N GLU A 141 -30.31 -43.26 -33.94
CA GLU A 141 -30.76 -44.65 -33.94
C GLU A 141 -31.29 -45.11 -32.57
N GLU A 142 -30.64 -44.70 -31.47
CA GLU A 142 -31.10 -44.98 -30.11
C GLU A 142 -32.37 -44.21 -29.77
N ARG A 143 -32.50 -42.97 -30.26
CA ARG A 143 -33.75 -42.19 -30.19
C ARG A 143 -34.91 -42.87 -30.92
N GLN A 144 -34.65 -43.53 -32.06
CA GLN A 144 -35.69 -44.34 -32.72
C GLN A 144 -36.07 -45.57 -31.87
N LYS A 145 -35.11 -46.29 -31.30
CA LYS A 145 -35.36 -47.44 -30.40
C LYS A 145 -36.11 -47.05 -29.11
N LEU A 146 -35.85 -45.87 -28.56
CA LEU A 146 -36.62 -45.31 -27.44
C LEU A 146 -38.05 -44.93 -27.85
N ARG A 147 -38.25 -44.33 -29.03
CA ARG A 147 -39.60 -44.01 -29.54
C ARG A 147 -40.48 -45.24 -29.78
N SER A 148 -39.88 -46.43 -29.99
CA SER A 148 -40.62 -47.69 -30.13
C SER A 148 -40.87 -48.47 -28.83
N SER A 149 -40.40 -47.99 -27.66
CA SER A 149 -40.49 -48.73 -26.39
C SER A 149 -41.23 -47.93 -25.29
N ALA A 150 -42.56 -48.03 -25.29
CA ALA A 150 -43.47 -47.21 -24.48
C ALA A 150 -43.29 -47.30 -22.94
N PHE A 151 -42.52 -48.28 -22.42
CA PHE A 151 -42.30 -48.47 -20.98
C PHE A 151 -41.00 -47.85 -20.44
N SER A 152 -40.00 -47.55 -21.29
CA SER A 152 -38.66 -47.14 -20.82
C SER A 152 -38.64 -45.76 -20.12
N SER A 153 -39.61 -44.90 -20.41
CA SER A 153 -39.78 -43.59 -19.74
C SER A 153 -40.27 -43.72 -18.29
N LEU A 154 -41.02 -44.77 -17.96
CA LEU A 154 -41.56 -45.00 -16.62
C LEU A 154 -40.48 -45.50 -15.66
N GLU A 155 -39.63 -46.44 -16.11
CA GLU A 155 -38.56 -47.03 -15.27
C GLU A 155 -37.56 -45.97 -14.76
N LYS A 156 -37.15 -45.02 -15.61
CA LYS A 156 -36.22 -43.94 -15.21
C LYS A 156 -36.79 -43.09 -14.07
N THR A 157 -38.05 -42.67 -14.17
CA THR A 157 -38.68 -41.84 -13.12
C THR A 157 -38.91 -42.56 -11.79
N ILE A 158 -38.81 -43.90 -11.76
CA ILE A 158 -38.77 -44.69 -10.53
C ILE A 158 -37.35 -44.72 -9.96
N GLN A 159 -36.34 -45.01 -10.81
CA GLN A 159 -34.93 -45.04 -10.40
C GLN A 159 -34.43 -43.69 -9.87
N ASP A 160 -34.80 -42.57 -10.50
CA ASP A 160 -34.44 -41.22 -10.05
C ASP A 160 -35.02 -40.92 -8.64
N ARG A 161 -36.22 -41.42 -8.34
CA ARG A 161 -36.84 -41.30 -7.01
C ARG A 161 -36.12 -42.16 -5.97
N GLU A 162 -35.75 -43.39 -6.31
CA GLU A 162 -34.97 -44.24 -5.40
C GLU A 162 -33.58 -43.65 -5.10
N GLN A 163 -32.92 -43.05 -6.09
CA GLN A 163 -31.66 -42.34 -5.86
C GLN A 163 -31.85 -41.13 -4.94
N LEU A 164 -32.90 -40.33 -5.14
CA LEU A 164 -33.19 -39.15 -4.30
C LEU A 164 -33.50 -39.55 -2.85
N VAL A 165 -34.26 -40.64 -2.63
CA VAL A 165 -34.49 -41.19 -1.29
C VAL A 165 -33.18 -41.61 -0.63
N ARG A 166 -32.36 -42.45 -1.28
CA ARG A 166 -31.08 -42.92 -0.73
C ARG A 166 -30.08 -41.78 -0.48
N ALA A 167 -30.09 -40.74 -1.31
CA ALA A 167 -29.28 -39.54 -1.11
C ALA A 167 -29.75 -38.74 0.12
N THR A 168 -31.07 -38.65 0.34
CA THR A 168 -31.65 -37.99 1.51
C THR A 168 -31.32 -38.75 2.80
N GLU A 169 -31.55 -40.07 2.83
CA GLU A 169 -31.18 -40.96 3.93
C GLU A 169 -29.68 -40.82 4.28
N ARG A 170 -28.82 -40.72 3.26
CA ARG A 170 -27.38 -40.56 3.45
C ARG A 170 -26.96 -39.19 3.97
N ILE A 171 -27.70 -38.13 3.64
CA ILE A 171 -27.49 -36.78 4.22
C ILE A 171 -27.89 -36.80 5.69
N ASP A 172 -29.05 -37.38 6.01
CA ASP A 172 -29.53 -37.51 7.39
C ASP A 172 -28.55 -38.33 8.26
N GLU A 173 -28.02 -39.46 7.77
CA GLU A 173 -26.95 -40.21 8.45
C GLU A 173 -25.72 -39.35 8.79
N LEU A 174 -25.28 -38.52 7.84
CA LEU A 174 -24.10 -37.66 7.99
C LEU A 174 -24.36 -36.51 8.96
N GLU A 175 -25.54 -35.91 8.93
CA GLU A 175 -25.98 -34.97 9.96
C GLU A 175 -26.04 -35.63 11.34
N ASP A 176 -26.59 -36.83 11.46
CA ASP A 176 -26.72 -37.54 12.74
C ASP A 176 -25.36 -37.92 13.34
N ILE A 177 -24.41 -38.31 12.49
CA ILE A 177 -22.99 -38.51 12.87
C ILE A 177 -22.35 -37.18 13.30
N SER A 178 -22.71 -36.05 12.66
CA SER A 178 -22.22 -34.72 13.03
C SER A 178 -22.78 -34.24 14.38
N LYS A 179 -24.09 -34.38 14.60
CA LYS A 179 -24.80 -34.09 15.86
C LYS A 179 -24.21 -34.90 17.01
N LYS A 180 -24.11 -36.22 16.87
CA LYS A 180 -23.47 -37.14 17.86
C LYS A 180 -22.01 -36.80 18.17
N ARG A 181 -21.27 -36.14 17.26
CA ARG A 181 -19.90 -35.63 17.49
C ARG A 181 -19.86 -34.26 18.18
N TRP A 182 -20.92 -33.46 18.05
CA TRP A 182 -21.08 -32.16 18.72
C TRP A 182 -21.63 -32.29 20.14
N ASP A 183 -22.59 -33.18 20.36
CA ASP A 183 -23.31 -33.37 21.63
C ASP A 183 -22.43 -33.90 22.77
N ASN A 184 -21.21 -34.36 22.48
CA ASN A 184 -20.21 -34.74 23.48
C ASN A 184 -18.99 -33.79 23.49
N PRO A 185 -19.16 -32.53 23.95
CA PRO A 185 -18.06 -31.58 24.04
C PRO A 185 -16.98 -32.02 25.03
N TYR A 186 -17.31 -32.89 26.01
CA TYR A 186 -16.33 -33.45 26.94
C TYR A 186 -15.36 -34.41 26.23
N ALA A 187 -15.86 -35.32 25.37
CA ALA A 187 -15.02 -36.20 24.55
C ALA A 187 -14.14 -35.39 23.58
N ARG A 188 -14.71 -34.38 22.91
CA ARG A 188 -13.95 -33.48 22.01
C ARG A 188 -12.85 -32.74 22.76
N ASN A 189 -13.15 -32.20 23.94
CA ASN A 189 -12.15 -31.53 24.80
C ASN A 189 -11.12 -32.52 25.37
N LYS A 190 -11.49 -33.77 25.65
CA LYS A 190 -10.54 -34.83 26.07
C LYS A 190 -9.57 -35.16 24.94
N ALA A 191 -10.05 -35.29 23.70
CA ALA A 191 -9.23 -35.54 22.52
C ALA A 191 -8.24 -34.39 22.24
N LEU A 192 -8.72 -33.14 22.25
CA LEU A 192 -7.86 -31.95 22.13
C LEU A 192 -6.83 -31.88 23.28
N ARG A 193 -7.23 -32.15 24.52
CA ARG A 193 -6.30 -32.21 25.66
C ARG A 193 -5.26 -33.34 25.50
N SER A 194 -5.58 -34.46 24.85
CA SER A 194 -4.57 -35.50 24.56
C SER A 194 -3.57 -35.08 23.48
N THR A 195 -3.99 -34.48 22.36
CA THR A 195 -3.05 -34.00 21.33
C THR A 195 -2.15 -32.89 21.87
N PHE A 196 -2.70 -31.94 22.63
CA PHE A 196 -1.91 -30.90 23.29
C PHE A 196 -0.97 -31.44 24.38
N ARG A 197 -1.27 -32.58 25.02
CA ARG A 197 -0.36 -33.25 25.98
C ARG A 197 0.81 -33.93 25.26
N VAL A 198 0.56 -34.70 24.20
CA VAL A 198 1.62 -35.40 23.44
C VAL A 198 2.67 -34.40 22.94
N GLY A 199 2.24 -33.28 22.36
CA GLY A 199 3.15 -32.21 21.92
C GLY A 199 3.59 -31.23 23.00
N ARG A 200 3.35 -31.46 24.31
CA ARG A 200 3.68 -30.48 25.37
C ARG A 200 5.19 -30.41 25.64
N HIS A 201 5.79 -31.54 26.02
CA HIS A 201 7.22 -31.62 26.38
C HIS A 201 8.17 -31.40 25.19
N GLN A 202 7.66 -31.32 23.95
CA GLN A 202 8.44 -30.85 22.82
C GLN A 202 8.50 -29.31 22.83
N ARG A 203 7.35 -28.63 22.76
CA ARG A 203 7.26 -27.16 22.84
C ARG A 203 7.89 -26.55 24.10
N GLU A 204 7.85 -27.25 25.24
CA GLU A 204 8.56 -26.81 26.46
C GLU A 204 10.10 -26.86 26.31
N ARG A 205 10.64 -27.83 25.57
CA ARG A 205 12.08 -27.87 25.23
C ARG A 205 12.41 -26.83 24.16
N ASP A 206 11.60 -26.72 23.12
CA ASP A 206 11.80 -25.78 22.02
C ASP A 206 11.81 -24.32 22.54
N ALA A 207 10.89 -23.98 23.44
CA ALA A 207 10.85 -22.68 24.12
C ALA A 207 12.05 -22.45 25.06
N ALA A 208 12.48 -23.47 25.82
CA ALA A 208 13.67 -23.37 26.68
C ALA A 208 14.96 -23.18 25.88
N VAL A 209 15.07 -23.78 24.69
CA VAL A 209 16.17 -23.52 23.73
C VAL A 209 16.10 -22.09 23.19
N GLY A 210 14.90 -21.58 22.90
CA GLY A 210 14.67 -20.19 22.49
C GLY A 210 15.14 -19.17 23.53
N GLU A 211 14.66 -19.26 24.77
CA GLU A 211 15.07 -18.35 25.85
C GLU A 211 16.58 -18.48 26.16
N ALA A 212 17.15 -19.69 26.18
CA ALA A 212 18.59 -19.87 26.37
C ALA A 212 19.46 -19.31 25.23
N LEU A 213 18.90 -19.12 24.02
CA LEU A 213 19.55 -18.39 22.92
C LEU A 213 19.41 -16.88 23.09
N LYS A 214 18.21 -16.42 23.49
CA LYS A 214 17.83 -15.03 23.73
C LYS A 214 18.70 -14.39 24.82
N ASP A 215 18.89 -15.08 25.95
CA ASP A 215 19.82 -14.71 27.03
C ASP A 215 21.26 -14.61 26.51
N ARG A 216 21.74 -15.65 25.82
CA ARG A 216 23.14 -15.72 25.33
C ARG A 216 23.48 -14.61 24.33
N MET A 217 22.51 -14.18 23.53
CA MET A 217 22.67 -13.13 22.52
C MET A 217 22.21 -11.74 23.02
N SER A 218 21.73 -11.62 24.26
CA SER A 218 21.15 -10.39 24.84
C SER A 218 20.06 -9.74 23.96
N LEU A 219 19.26 -10.56 23.26
CA LEU A 219 18.27 -10.06 22.30
C LEU A 219 16.92 -9.82 22.98
N GLY A 220 16.52 -8.55 23.10
CA GLY A 220 15.19 -8.15 23.59
C GLY A 220 14.05 -8.40 22.59
N ILE A 221 14.11 -9.49 21.82
CA ILE A 221 13.21 -9.81 20.70
C ILE A 221 12.77 -11.27 20.85
N ASP A 222 11.48 -11.56 20.59
CA ASP A 222 10.96 -12.92 20.63
C ASP A 222 11.34 -13.70 19.36
N LEU A 223 11.89 -14.90 19.54
CA LEU A 223 12.42 -15.71 18.46
C LEU A 223 11.33 -16.56 17.80
N VAL A 224 11.19 -16.41 16.48
CA VAL A 224 10.31 -17.23 15.63
C VAL A 224 11.00 -18.58 15.34
N PRO A 225 10.27 -19.71 15.28
CA PRO A 225 10.85 -21.00 14.89
C PRO A 225 11.50 -20.95 13.50
N GLU A 226 12.64 -21.63 13.37
CA GLU A 226 13.45 -21.69 12.15
C GLU A 226 12.67 -22.29 10.95
N THR A 227 12.75 -21.65 9.78
CA THR A 227 12.18 -22.18 8.54
C THR A 227 13.26 -22.79 7.63
N GLU A 228 12.86 -23.68 6.72
CA GLU A 228 13.79 -24.27 5.74
C GLU A 228 14.45 -23.24 4.80
N GLU A 229 13.88 -22.04 4.67
CA GLU A 229 14.52 -20.96 3.91
C GLU A 229 15.63 -20.28 4.72
N ASP A 230 15.44 -20.13 6.03
CA ASP A 230 16.46 -19.54 6.92
C ASP A 230 17.66 -20.48 7.03
N VAL A 231 17.45 -21.79 7.17
CA VAL A 231 18.50 -22.82 7.06
C VAL A 231 19.29 -22.67 5.75
N ARG A 232 18.61 -22.41 4.62
CA ARG A 232 19.24 -22.24 3.31
C ARG A 232 20.00 -20.92 3.17
N ARG A 233 19.51 -19.83 3.77
CA ARG A 233 20.17 -18.52 3.78
C ARG A 233 21.38 -18.51 4.71
N ALA A 234 21.28 -19.11 5.90
CA ALA A 234 22.40 -19.25 6.84
C ALA A 234 23.56 -20.05 6.22
N ARG A 235 23.27 -21.13 5.48
CA ARG A 235 24.26 -21.92 4.72
C ARG A 235 24.90 -21.20 3.52
N LEU A 236 24.49 -19.96 3.22
CA LEU A 236 25.11 -19.09 2.21
C LEU A 236 26.00 -18.01 2.83
N VAL A 237 26.18 -17.99 4.16
CA VAL A 237 27.05 -17.04 4.88
C VAL A 237 28.29 -17.76 5.38
N ASP A 238 29.39 -17.64 4.63
CA ASP A 238 30.72 -18.06 5.10
C ASP A 238 31.23 -17.08 6.16
N PHE A 239 31.18 -17.50 7.42
CA PHE A 239 31.93 -16.84 8.49
C PHE A 239 33.40 -17.26 8.39
N GLY A 240 34.30 -16.29 8.35
CA GLY A 240 35.75 -16.56 8.30
C GLY A 240 36.23 -17.29 9.57
N PRO A 241 37.27 -18.13 9.47
CA PRO A 241 37.78 -18.87 10.62
C PRO A 241 38.30 -17.90 11.69
N GLY A 242 37.71 -17.97 12.88
CA GLY A 242 38.34 -17.48 14.09
C GLY A 242 39.35 -18.53 14.55
N ASP A 243 40.60 -18.14 14.71
CA ASP A 243 41.51 -18.85 15.60
C ASP A 243 41.12 -18.41 17.03
N ASP A 244 40.51 -19.32 17.80
CA ASP A 244 40.28 -19.12 19.24
C ASP A 244 41.63 -19.20 19.97
N ASP A 245 42.29 -18.05 20.21
CA ASP A 245 43.27 -17.80 21.29
C ASP A 245 43.93 -16.40 21.14
N ASP A 246 43.28 -15.33 21.61
CA ASP A 246 43.89 -14.33 22.53
C ASP A 246 42.83 -13.34 23.06
N ALA A 247 42.88 -13.01 24.35
CA ALA A 247 41.91 -12.17 25.04
C ALA A 247 42.30 -10.67 25.04
N GLY A 248 42.53 -10.09 23.86
CA GLY A 248 42.97 -8.69 23.75
C GLY A 248 42.68 -7.98 22.42
N ASN A 249 42.15 -6.76 22.51
CA ASN A 249 42.12 -5.76 21.43
C ASN A 249 41.30 -6.11 20.15
N ALA A 250 40.11 -6.69 20.31
CA ALA A 250 39.17 -6.95 19.21
C ALA A 250 38.52 -5.66 18.63
N GLY A 251 38.56 -4.53 19.33
CA GLY A 251 37.81 -3.31 18.96
C GLY A 251 38.34 -2.54 17.74
N HIS A 252 39.65 -2.51 17.51
CA HIS A 252 40.24 -1.59 16.52
C HIS A 252 40.38 -2.12 15.09
N LYS A 253 40.33 -3.45 14.86
CA LYS A 253 40.55 -4.03 13.51
C LYS A 253 39.34 -4.00 12.58
N ALA A 254 38.13 -3.68 13.07
CA ALA A 254 36.94 -3.56 12.25
C ALA A 254 36.91 -2.27 11.40
N LEU A 255 37.61 -1.21 11.84
CA LEU A 255 37.56 0.12 11.21
C LEU A 255 38.70 0.39 10.20
N SER A 256 39.65 -0.53 10.03
CA SER A 256 40.88 -0.30 9.24
C SER A 256 40.85 -0.88 7.82
N LYS A 257 39.68 -0.92 7.16
CA LYS A 257 39.55 -1.27 5.73
C LYS A 257 38.81 -0.14 5.00
N PRO A 258 39.42 0.54 4.01
CA PRO A 258 38.73 1.57 3.26
C PRO A 258 37.61 0.97 2.41
N LEU A 259 36.43 1.60 2.42
CA LEU A 259 35.23 1.14 1.71
C LEU A 259 35.35 1.22 0.17
N PHE A 260 36.40 1.85 -0.35
CA PHE A 260 36.72 1.93 -1.77
C PHE A 260 38.23 1.72 -2.00
N SER A 261 38.58 0.88 -2.97
CA SER A 261 39.96 0.68 -3.40
C SER A 261 40.35 1.70 -4.48
N SER A 262 41.23 2.64 -4.16
CA SER A 262 41.80 3.58 -5.14
C SER A 262 42.71 2.84 -6.13
N SER A 263 42.46 3.01 -7.43
CA SER A 263 43.22 2.36 -8.50
C SER A 263 44.49 3.14 -8.86
N ALA A 264 45.64 2.67 -8.37
CA ALA A 264 46.97 3.12 -8.80
C ALA A 264 47.94 1.92 -8.80
N ALA A 265 48.90 1.76 -9.71
CA ALA A 265 49.20 2.50 -10.94
C ALA A 265 49.75 1.53 -12.01
N GLY A 266 50.07 2.04 -13.21
CA GLY A 266 50.70 1.25 -14.28
C GLY A 266 52.24 1.21 -14.22
N ALA A 267 52.84 0.83 -15.35
CA ALA A 267 54.28 0.80 -15.66
C ALA A 267 55.13 -0.36 -15.05
N VAL A 268 55.24 -1.43 -15.85
CA VAL A 268 56.50 -1.98 -16.39
C VAL A 268 57.79 -1.71 -15.59
N ASP A 269 58.42 -2.78 -15.07
CA ASP A 269 59.63 -3.35 -15.71
C ASP A 269 59.82 -4.83 -15.33
N GLY A 270 60.69 -5.56 -16.04
CA GLY A 270 60.87 -7.01 -15.85
C GLY A 270 62.31 -7.49 -15.97
N LYS A 271 62.77 -8.28 -14.98
CA LYS A 271 64.02 -9.05 -15.07
C LYS A 271 63.97 -10.35 -14.27
N LYS A 272 64.86 -11.26 -14.68
CA LYS A 272 65.12 -12.60 -14.10
C LYS A 272 65.68 -12.43 -12.66
N ASN A 273 65.66 -13.40 -11.75
CA ASN A 273 66.03 -14.81 -11.98
C ASN A 273 65.49 -15.77 -10.88
N ARG A 274 65.64 -17.08 -11.10
CA ARG A 274 65.33 -18.15 -10.14
C ARG A 274 66.28 -18.09 -8.94
N GLN A 275 65.74 -18.19 -7.72
CA GLN A 275 66.36 -19.01 -6.67
C GLN A 275 65.28 -19.63 -5.77
N ASN A 276 65.62 -20.73 -5.10
CA ASN A 276 64.67 -21.72 -4.63
C ASN A 276 64.58 -21.72 -3.09
N LYS A 277 63.49 -21.19 -2.51
CA LYS A 277 63.23 -21.26 -1.07
C LYS A 277 61.89 -21.93 -0.79
N LYS A 278 61.94 -23.22 -0.40
CA LYS A 278 60.79 -23.97 0.10
C LYS A 278 60.38 -23.45 1.49
N THR A 279 59.14 -23.00 1.66
CA THR A 279 58.41 -23.01 2.95
C THR A 279 56.91 -22.88 2.69
N GLY A 280 56.10 -23.74 3.32
CA GLY A 280 54.68 -23.48 3.62
C GLY A 280 53.71 -23.28 2.44
N GLY A 281 53.24 -24.37 1.84
CA GLY A 281 51.82 -24.42 1.48
C GLY A 281 51.02 -24.82 2.73
N LYS A 282 49.82 -24.27 2.93
CA LYS A 282 48.80 -24.86 3.81
C LYS A 282 47.84 -25.69 2.93
N ASP A 283 47.38 -26.81 3.47
CA ASP A 283 46.96 -27.96 2.68
C ASP A 283 45.51 -27.94 2.20
N LEU A 284 45.29 -28.51 1.01
CA LEU A 284 44.00 -29.07 0.60
C LEU A 284 44.05 -30.60 0.82
N PRO A 285 42.99 -31.23 1.35
CA PRO A 285 43.02 -32.65 1.72
C PRO A 285 43.27 -33.55 0.51
N ARG A 286 44.24 -34.47 0.69
CA ARG A 286 44.83 -35.29 -0.37
C ARG A 286 43.89 -36.40 -0.84
N GLY A 287 42.96 -36.07 -1.73
CA GLY A 287 42.00 -37.03 -2.30
C GLY A 287 40.88 -36.43 -3.15
N THR A 288 40.73 -35.10 -3.21
CA THR A 288 39.64 -34.45 -3.97
C THR A 288 39.69 -34.81 -5.46
N PRO A 289 38.62 -35.37 -6.06
CA PRO A 289 38.62 -35.72 -7.47
C PRO A 289 38.65 -34.47 -8.36
N LYS A 290 39.27 -34.56 -9.54
CA LYS A 290 39.41 -33.43 -10.49
C LYS A 290 38.07 -32.76 -10.84
N ALA A 291 36.97 -33.51 -10.82
CA ALA A 291 35.62 -32.98 -11.01
C ALA A 291 35.20 -31.96 -9.91
N ALA A 292 35.57 -32.18 -8.65
CA ALA A 292 35.28 -31.26 -7.55
C ALA A 292 36.08 -29.95 -7.68
N LEU A 293 37.36 -30.03 -8.08
CA LEU A 293 38.19 -28.85 -8.35
C LEU A 293 37.68 -28.03 -9.54
N LEU A 294 37.16 -28.69 -10.58
CA LEU A 294 36.47 -28.01 -11.70
C LEU A 294 35.13 -27.42 -11.28
N ALA A 295 34.39 -28.06 -10.38
CA ALA A 295 33.13 -27.54 -9.84
C ALA A 295 33.34 -26.32 -8.93
N SER A 296 34.43 -26.28 -8.14
CA SER A 296 34.82 -25.10 -7.37
C SER A 296 35.09 -23.93 -8.30
N LYS A 297 36.03 -24.10 -9.26
CA LYS A 297 36.37 -23.04 -10.21
C LYS A 297 35.15 -22.49 -10.95
N ARG A 298 34.24 -23.36 -11.40
CA ARG A 298 32.99 -22.93 -12.04
C ARG A 298 32.07 -22.11 -11.11
N ARG A 299 32.07 -22.35 -9.79
CA ARG A 299 31.36 -21.48 -8.83
C ARG A 299 32.06 -20.13 -8.71
N ASP A 300 33.39 -20.12 -8.63
CA ASP A 300 34.20 -18.90 -8.53
C ASP A 300 34.03 -18.01 -9.79
N ASP A 301 34.02 -18.64 -10.97
CA ASP A 301 33.72 -18.03 -12.27
C ASP A 301 32.28 -17.45 -12.30
N ILE A 302 31.27 -18.21 -11.83
CA ILE A 302 29.87 -17.77 -11.79
C ILE A 302 29.66 -16.63 -10.78
N VAL A 303 30.30 -16.68 -9.61
CA VAL A 303 30.22 -15.60 -8.60
C VAL A 303 30.81 -14.31 -9.15
N THR A 304 31.94 -14.37 -9.86
CA THR A 304 32.53 -13.19 -10.49
C THR A 304 31.69 -12.66 -11.66
N GLU A 305 31.04 -13.52 -12.44
CA GLU A 305 30.06 -13.09 -13.47
C GLU A 305 28.81 -12.41 -12.85
N ILE A 306 28.25 -12.97 -11.76
CA ILE A 306 27.08 -12.41 -11.07
C ILE A 306 27.41 -11.06 -10.44
N VAL A 307 28.57 -10.93 -9.78
CA VAL A 307 29.02 -9.64 -9.19
C VAL A 307 29.29 -8.60 -10.28
N GLY A 308 29.83 -9.00 -11.44
CA GLY A 308 29.98 -8.12 -12.60
C GLY A 308 28.63 -7.60 -13.13
N ASN A 309 27.71 -8.50 -13.44
CA ASN A 309 26.39 -8.16 -13.98
C ASN A 309 25.54 -7.33 -13.01
N THR A 310 25.51 -7.69 -11.72
CA THR A 310 24.74 -6.93 -10.70
C THR A 310 25.32 -5.54 -10.45
N ARG A 311 26.63 -5.34 -10.61
CA ARG A 311 27.26 -4.01 -10.52
C ARG A 311 26.93 -3.14 -11.73
N MET A 312 26.94 -3.70 -12.94
CA MET A 312 26.51 -3.00 -14.17
C MET A 312 25.01 -2.70 -14.22
N ALA A 313 24.17 -3.54 -13.60
CA ALA A 313 22.71 -3.36 -13.59
C ALA A 313 22.20 -2.31 -12.57
N ARG A 314 23.07 -1.81 -11.67
CA ARG A 314 22.67 -1.00 -10.50
C ARG A 314 23.24 0.42 -10.49
N ASP A 315 24.08 0.77 -11.46
CA ASP A 315 24.64 2.11 -11.63
C ASP A 315 24.42 2.61 -13.08
N PRO A 316 23.57 3.63 -13.31
CA PRO A 316 23.28 4.13 -14.65
C PRO A 316 24.38 5.03 -15.24
N PHE A 317 25.42 5.40 -14.49
CA PHE A 317 26.46 6.33 -14.94
C PHE A 317 27.73 5.63 -15.47
N LEU A 318 27.89 4.32 -15.27
CA LEU A 318 29.03 3.53 -15.78
C LEU A 318 28.94 3.15 -17.28
N ALA A 319 28.16 3.90 -18.07
CA ALA A 319 27.93 3.60 -19.49
C ALA A 319 29.11 3.95 -20.43
N GLU A 320 30.02 4.83 -20.01
CA GLU A 320 31.04 5.44 -20.88
C GLU A 320 32.42 4.74 -20.83
N ALA A 321 32.43 3.41 -20.92
CA ALA A 321 33.65 2.61 -21.03
C ALA A 321 33.57 1.57 -22.16
N ARG A 322 33.17 2.00 -23.36
CA ARG A 322 32.98 1.13 -24.53
C ARG A 322 34.30 0.73 -25.20
N VAL A 323 35.14 -0.04 -24.49
CA VAL A 323 36.36 -0.63 -25.04
C VAL A 323 36.00 -1.49 -26.26
N GLU A 324 36.57 -1.15 -27.41
CA GLU A 324 36.31 -1.87 -28.66
C GLU A 324 36.82 -3.31 -28.57
N ARG A 325 35.89 -4.27 -28.59
CA ARG A 325 36.24 -5.68 -28.77
C ARG A 325 36.70 -5.89 -30.21
N THR A 326 38.01 -5.83 -30.42
CA THR A 326 38.64 -6.30 -31.66
C THR A 326 38.23 -7.76 -31.91
N PRO A 327 37.72 -8.10 -33.10
CA PRO A 327 37.25 -9.46 -33.37
C PRO A 327 38.42 -10.44 -33.40
N ALA A 328 38.28 -11.55 -32.69
CA ALA A 328 39.30 -12.59 -32.63
C ALA A 328 39.57 -13.16 -34.04
N ARG A 329 40.85 -13.26 -34.41
CA ARG A 329 41.26 -13.86 -35.70
C ARG A 329 40.92 -15.35 -35.72
N ILE A 330 39.97 -15.75 -36.56
CA ILE A 330 39.77 -17.15 -36.92
C ILE A 330 40.92 -17.58 -37.85
N PRO A 331 41.71 -18.62 -37.52
CA PRO A 331 42.69 -19.17 -38.44
C PRO A 331 41.96 -19.90 -39.59
N GLY A 332 42.15 -19.46 -40.84
CA GLY A 332 41.72 -20.24 -42.02
C GLY A 332 41.29 -19.47 -43.28
N LEU A 333 40.76 -18.24 -43.15
CA LEU A 333 40.22 -17.49 -44.31
C LEU A 333 41.24 -16.54 -44.96
N LYS A 334 41.26 -16.49 -46.30
CA LYS A 334 42.23 -15.71 -47.11
C LYS A 334 41.60 -14.49 -47.82
N ARG A 335 42.15 -13.30 -47.54
CA ARG A 335 42.12 -12.06 -48.39
C ARG A 335 40.73 -11.40 -48.56
N LYS A 336 40.59 -10.12 -48.94
CA LYS A 336 41.41 -9.24 -49.81
C LYS A 336 41.58 -7.79 -49.28
N ARG A 337 42.67 -7.14 -49.71
CA ARG A 337 43.12 -5.72 -49.53
C ARG A 337 42.39 -4.75 -50.49
N GLU A 338 42.43 -3.41 -50.47
CA GLU A 338 42.87 -2.31 -49.54
C GLU A 338 42.39 -0.94 -50.11
N ALA A 339 42.65 0.17 -49.38
CA ALA A 339 42.60 1.63 -49.70
C ALA A 339 41.76 2.37 -48.62
N LYS A 340 42.16 3.45 -47.90
CA LYS A 340 43.04 4.64 -48.14
C LYS A 340 42.51 5.55 -49.27
N GLU A 341 42.56 6.89 -49.22
CA GLU A 341 43.35 7.89 -48.44
C GLU A 341 42.39 8.98 -47.84
N GLY A 342 42.76 10.10 -47.19
CA GLY A 342 44.04 10.62 -46.67
C GLY A 342 43.93 12.09 -46.14
N GLU A 343 44.60 12.36 -45.01
CA GLU A 343 45.16 13.65 -44.51
C GLU A 343 44.28 14.92 -44.26
N SER A 344 44.94 15.96 -43.71
CA SER A 344 44.41 17.12 -42.93
C SER A 344 45.08 18.44 -43.41
N PRO A 345 45.40 19.51 -42.62
CA PRO A 345 44.73 20.26 -41.53
C PRO A 345 44.80 21.83 -41.68
N LYS A 346 44.36 22.59 -40.64
CA LYS A 346 44.83 23.94 -40.14
C LYS A 346 43.97 25.22 -40.35
N GLY A 347 44.08 26.13 -39.35
CA GLY A 347 43.79 27.59 -39.40
C GLY A 347 42.44 28.05 -38.78
N GLY A 348 42.28 29.20 -38.10
CA GLY A 348 43.29 30.11 -37.50
C GLY A 348 42.84 31.59 -37.30
N THR A 349 42.64 32.05 -36.04
CA THR A 349 42.65 33.46 -35.52
C THR A 349 41.81 34.60 -36.15
N GLN A 350 41.15 35.45 -35.33
CA GLN A 350 41.29 36.94 -35.29
C GLN A 350 40.45 37.70 -34.21
N LYS A 351 40.68 39.02 -34.07
CA LYS A 351 40.14 40.12 -33.19
C LYS A 351 40.32 41.46 -33.99
N PRO A 352 40.12 42.72 -33.48
CA PRO A 352 39.42 43.30 -32.30
C PRO A 352 38.07 44.01 -32.72
N VAL A 353 37.58 45.25 -32.38
CA VAL A 353 37.97 46.48 -31.62
C VAL A 353 36.73 47.31 -31.16
N GLY A 354 36.81 48.03 -30.02
CA GLY A 354 36.20 49.36 -29.72
C GLY A 354 34.66 49.52 -29.52
N ASP A 355 34.13 50.62 -28.94
CA ASP A 355 34.69 51.65 -28.01
C ASP A 355 33.55 52.51 -27.37
N GLY A 356 33.82 53.25 -26.27
CA GLY A 356 33.13 54.52 -25.89
C GLY A 356 32.14 54.59 -24.71
N GLY A 357 32.18 55.70 -23.94
CA GLY A 357 31.03 56.30 -23.21
C GLY A 357 31.08 56.33 -21.66
N SER A 358 30.70 57.46 -21.02
CA SER A 358 30.77 57.63 -19.55
C SER A 358 29.69 58.51 -18.87
N SER A 359 29.43 58.22 -17.59
CA SER A 359 29.05 59.11 -16.46
C SER A 359 27.73 59.94 -16.44
N LEU A 360 26.84 59.57 -15.49
CA LEU A 360 26.20 60.36 -14.38
C LEU A 360 25.85 61.87 -14.53
N PRO A 361 24.76 62.33 -13.85
CA PRO A 361 24.93 63.05 -12.56
C PRO A 361 23.85 62.76 -11.49
N ALA A 362 23.95 63.38 -10.29
CA ALA A 362 23.08 63.14 -9.12
C ALA A 362 22.76 64.41 -8.28
N SER A 363 21.70 64.38 -7.45
CA SER A 363 21.32 65.41 -6.45
C SER A 363 20.21 64.88 -5.50
N LYS A 364 19.90 65.39 -4.29
CA LYS A 364 20.57 66.32 -3.34
C LYS A 364 20.04 66.12 -1.88
N THR A 365 20.82 66.58 -0.91
CA THR A 365 20.74 66.52 0.57
C THR A 365 19.50 67.10 1.32
N LEU A 366 19.20 66.59 2.53
CA LEU A 366 18.78 67.24 3.83
C LEU A 366 18.51 66.09 4.87
N ARG A 367 18.85 66.01 6.18
CA ARG A 367 19.26 66.82 7.37
C ARG A 367 18.19 67.01 8.49
N ARG A 368 18.20 66.10 9.50
CA ARG A 368 17.89 66.28 10.98
C ARG A 368 16.48 66.77 11.42
N PRO A 369 16.11 66.74 12.74
CA PRO A 369 16.71 66.10 13.94
C PRO A 369 15.72 65.16 14.71
N CYS A 370 15.97 64.89 16.01
CA CYS A 370 15.13 64.13 16.96
C CYS A 370 14.69 65.02 18.14
N GLU A 371 13.63 64.67 18.87
CA GLU A 371 13.36 65.17 20.24
C GLU A 371 12.38 64.26 21.03
N GLU A 372 12.37 64.37 22.37
CA GLU A 372 11.40 63.72 23.29
C GLU A 372 10.22 64.67 23.63
N PRO A 373 9.26 64.30 24.52
CA PRO A 373 9.33 64.92 25.86
C PRO A 373 8.80 64.07 27.06
N ARG A 374 8.80 64.73 28.25
CA ARG A 374 8.48 64.25 29.62
C ARG A 374 7.72 65.38 30.37
N SER A 375 6.90 65.19 31.42
CA SER A 375 6.40 63.98 32.13
C SER A 375 5.08 64.30 32.90
N ASP A 376 5.05 64.06 34.22
CA ASP A 376 4.18 64.63 35.27
C ASP A 376 2.70 64.17 35.36
N GLY A 377 2.13 63.88 36.55
CA GLY A 377 2.77 63.65 37.87
C GLY A 377 1.80 63.57 39.09
N LEU A 378 1.97 62.52 39.94
CA LEU A 378 1.59 62.44 41.38
C LEU A 378 0.08 62.56 41.76
N PRO A 379 -0.37 62.35 43.04
CA PRO A 379 0.33 61.91 44.27
C PRO A 379 -0.28 60.65 44.99
N PRO A 380 0.36 60.11 46.05
CA PRO A 380 -0.16 59.01 46.89
C PRO A 380 -0.46 59.38 48.37
N GLY A 381 -1.25 58.58 49.10
CA GLY A 381 -1.48 58.74 50.55
C GLY A 381 -2.39 57.67 51.19
N PRO A 382 -2.49 57.59 52.54
CA PRO A 382 -1.54 56.74 53.29
C PRO A 382 -2.16 55.91 54.45
N ARG A 383 -1.27 55.12 55.12
CA ARG A 383 -1.27 54.61 56.52
C ARG A 383 -1.28 53.08 56.71
N SER A 384 -0.59 52.65 57.76
CA SER A 384 -0.46 51.28 58.27
C SER A 384 -1.25 51.10 59.58
N PRO A 385 -1.24 49.90 60.18
CA PRO A 385 -0.51 49.78 61.44
C PRO A 385 0.44 48.55 61.53
N ARG A 386 1.01 48.32 62.72
CA ARG A 386 2.10 47.37 63.03
C ARG A 386 1.61 45.99 63.52
N PRO A 387 2.48 44.95 63.57
CA PRO A 387 2.08 43.57 63.84
C PRO A 387 2.09 43.18 65.34
N SER A 388 1.51 42.01 65.64
CA SER A 388 1.82 41.19 66.82
C SER A 388 2.49 39.87 66.40
N ALA A 389 3.21 39.23 67.31
CA ALA A 389 4.13 38.13 66.97
C ALA A 389 3.60 36.74 67.37
N ALA A 390 3.97 35.73 66.58
CA ALA A 390 4.09 34.34 67.00
C ALA A 390 5.33 33.75 66.32
N ALA A 391 6.26 33.18 67.09
CA ALA A 391 7.53 32.68 66.58
C ALA A 391 7.55 31.16 66.55
N SER A 392 8.15 30.56 65.50
CA SER A 392 8.70 29.21 65.59
C SER A 392 9.87 28.99 64.63
N LEU A 393 11.05 28.91 65.23
CA LEU A 393 12.29 28.24 64.81
C LEU A 393 12.36 27.69 63.36
N MET A 394 13.14 28.35 62.50
CA MET A 394 13.84 27.71 61.39
C MET A 394 15.31 28.16 61.34
N ARG A 395 16.19 27.26 60.90
CA ARG A 395 17.65 27.44 60.84
C ARG A 395 18.04 28.29 59.61
N PRO A 396 19.17 29.02 59.62
CA PRO A 396 19.52 29.90 58.51
C PRO A 396 19.81 29.12 57.23
N ALA A 397 19.07 29.41 56.17
CA ALA A 397 19.38 28.99 54.81
C ALA A 397 20.27 30.05 54.14
N CYS A 398 21.31 29.62 53.43
CA CYS A 398 22.17 30.51 52.65
C CYS A 398 21.37 31.24 51.56
N PRO A 399 21.74 32.48 51.19
CA PRO A 399 21.08 33.19 50.10
C PRO A 399 21.29 32.45 48.78
N ALA A 400 20.25 31.78 48.30
CA ALA A 400 20.26 31.12 47.00
C ALA A 400 20.34 32.20 45.90
N ALA A 401 21.52 32.32 45.27
CA ALA A 401 21.69 33.16 44.10
C ALA A 401 20.64 32.81 43.03
N MET A 402 19.96 33.82 42.49
CA MET A 402 18.98 33.64 41.41
C MET A 402 19.69 33.14 40.16
N ARG A 403 19.80 31.81 40.02
CA ARG A 403 20.16 31.16 38.76
C ARG A 403 19.10 31.57 37.74
N GLN A 404 19.52 32.29 36.70
CA GLN A 404 18.71 32.44 35.50
C GLN A 404 18.28 31.05 35.02
N PRO A 405 17.02 30.85 34.60
CA PRO A 405 16.57 29.55 34.13
C PRO A 405 17.40 29.17 32.90
N GLN A 406 18.18 28.09 33.00
CA GLN A 406 18.92 27.55 31.85
C GLN A 406 17.91 27.13 30.79
N MET A 407 17.82 27.93 29.72
CA MET A 407 16.90 27.68 28.61
C MET A 407 17.39 26.47 27.83
N ARG A 408 16.89 25.28 28.18
CA ARG A 408 17.21 24.04 27.50
C ARG A 408 16.46 23.97 26.18
N HIS A 409 17.11 24.47 25.12
CA HIS A 409 16.69 24.22 23.74
C HIS A 409 16.64 22.69 23.51
N SER A 410 15.46 22.16 23.19
CA SER A 410 15.24 20.73 22.97
C SER A 410 14.51 20.50 21.67
N SER A 411 14.90 19.46 20.93
CA SER A 411 14.20 18.98 19.75
C SER A 411 12.94 18.16 20.07
N HIS A 412 12.67 17.88 21.35
CA HIS A 412 11.48 17.15 21.77
C HIS A 412 10.40 18.10 22.29
N SER A 413 9.35 18.28 21.48
CA SER A 413 8.14 19.04 21.84
C SER A 413 7.03 18.08 22.28
N PRO A 414 6.88 17.77 23.58
CA PRO A 414 5.70 17.07 24.07
C PRO A 414 4.46 17.96 23.92
N MET A 415 3.27 17.35 23.84
CA MET A 415 2.02 18.11 23.97
C MET A 415 1.98 18.82 25.33
N GLY A 416 1.63 20.10 25.33
CA GLY A 416 1.47 20.89 26.55
C GLY A 416 0.38 20.34 27.47
N THR A 417 0.44 20.72 28.75
CA THR A 417 -0.55 20.33 29.77
C THR A 417 -1.97 20.62 29.28
N PRO A 418 -2.87 19.61 29.21
CA PRO A 418 -4.22 19.81 28.70
C PRO A 418 -5.00 20.78 29.60
N LEU A 419 -5.82 21.63 28.98
CA LEU A 419 -6.65 22.61 29.68
C LEU A 419 -7.58 21.91 30.68
N ALA A 420 -7.70 22.49 31.89
CA ALA A 420 -8.27 21.82 33.06
C ALA A 420 -9.78 21.49 32.96
N ASN A 421 -10.49 22.00 31.96
CA ASN A 421 -11.95 21.88 31.84
C ASN A 421 -12.35 20.71 30.93
N GLN A 422 -12.10 19.48 31.40
CA GLN A 422 -12.39 18.27 30.62
C GLN A 422 -13.91 18.01 30.49
N ARG A 423 -14.41 18.03 29.25
CA ARG A 423 -15.81 17.70 28.91
C ARG A 423 -16.16 16.30 29.38
N LYS A 424 -17.37 16.12 29.94
CA LYS A 424 -17.86 14.80 30.38
C LYS A 424 -17.96 13.86 29.17
N LYS A 425 -17.54 12.61 29.36
CA LYS A 425 -17.54 11.61 28.28
C LYS A 425 -18.96 11.33 27.77
N VAL A 426 -19.11 11.32 26.44
CA VAL A 426 -20.35 11.00 25.75
C VAL A 426 -20.59 9.49 25.79
N THR A 427 -21.84 9.12 26.04
CA THR A 427 -22.29 7.73 26.16
C THR A 427 -23.61 7.57 25.39
N ILE A 428 -24.06 6.33 25.17
CA ILE A 428 -25.39 6.05 24.62
C ILE A 428 -26.50 6.69 25.49
N GLY A 429 -26.31 6.77 26.81
CA GLY A 429 -27.22 7.50 27.71
C GLY A 429 -27.25 9.00 27.44
N SER A 430 -26.08 9.60 27.17
CA SER A 430 -25.95 11.01 26.76
C SER A 430 -26.66 11.26 25.42
N LEU A 431 -26.40 10.44 24.40
CA LEU A 431 -26.99 10.55 23.06
C LEU A 431 -28.52 10.37 23.09
N ARG A 432 -29.03 9.41 23.87
CA ARG A 432 -30.47 9.24 24.12
C ARG A 432 -31.09 10.43 24.87
N SER A 433 -30.32 11.13 25.70
CA SER A 433 -30.78 12.37 26.36
C SER A 433 -30.87 13.54 25.38
N LEU A 434 -29.89 13.71 24.49
CA LEU A 434 -29.92 14.72 23.41
C LEU A 434 -31.16 14.52 22.53
N TYR A 435 -31.35 13.30 22.01
CA TYR A 435 -32.51 12.93 21.19
C TYR A 435 -33.86 13.21 21.89
N ARG A 436 -34.01 12.79 23.16
CA ARG A 436 -35.24 13.05 23.95
C ARG A 436 -35.53 14.54 24.16
N LYS A 437 -34.49 15.38 24.23
CA LYS A 437 -34.62 16.85 24.32
C LYS A 437 -34.83 17.53 22.95
N ARG A 438 -34.70 16.80 21.84
CA ARG A 438 -34.59 17.34 20.48
C ARG A 438 -33.36 18.26 20.30
N GLU A 439 -32.30 17.98 21.05
CA GLU A 439 -31.00 18.65 20.96
C GLU A 439 -30.18 17.95 19.84
N PRO A 440 -29.81 18.62 18.73
CA PRO A 440 -29.21 17.96 17.57
C PRO A 440 -27.85 17.31 17.86
N ILE A 441 -27.70 16.02 17.54
CA ILE A 441 -26.46 15.28 17.77
C ILE A 441 -25.41 15.67 16.72
N THR A 442 -24.24 16.11 17.18
CA THR A 442 -23.11 16.46 16.31
C THR A 442 -22.22 15.26 16.05
N VAL A 443 -22.08 14.89 14.77
CA VAL A 443 -21.21 13.81 14.31
C VAL A 443 -20.25 14.36 13.26
N ILE A 444 -18.99 13.96 13.32
CA ILE A 444 -18.01 14.28 12.28
C ILE A 444 -17.11 13.07 12.03
N THR A 445 -16.60 12.92 10.81
CA THR A 445 -15.56 11.91 10.59
C THR A 445 -14.22 12.35 11.18
N ALA A 446 -13.35 11.42 11.54
CA ALA A 446 -11.92 11.68 11.76
C ALA A 446 -11.11 10.43 11.39
N HIS A 447 -9.87 10.61 10.98
CA HIS A 447 -9.02 9.54 10.44
C HIS A 447 -7.66 9.43 11.15
N ASP A 448 -7.22 10.47 11.85
CA ASP A 448 -5.92 10.48 12.52
C ASP A 448 -5.96 11.21 13.88
N PHE A 449 -4.80 11.32 14.53
CA PHE A 449 -4.68 11.97 15.83
C PHE A 449 -4.97 13.48 15.76
N PRO A 450 -4.36 14.31 14.88
CA PRO A 450 -4.70 15.73 14.77
C PRO A 450 -6.19 15.99 14.46
N SER A 451 -6.76 15.30 13.47
CA SER A 451 -8.14 15.50 13.02
C SER A 451 -9.16 15.20 14.13
N ALA A 452 -8.96 14.09 14.86
CA ALA A 452 -9.77 13.73 16.02
C ALA A 452 -9.51 14.62 17.26
N HIS A 453 -8.28 15.10 17.46
CA HIS A 453 -7.97 15.97 18.59
C HIS A 453 -8.69 17.31 18.47
N VAL A 454 -8.73 17.89 17.26
CA VAL A 454 -9.52 19.09 16.96
C VAL A 454 -11.02 18.80 17.09
N ALA A 455 -11.52 17.65 16.62
CA ALA A 455 -12.95 17.29 16.74
C ALA A 455 -13.41 17.12 18.20
N ASP A 456 -12.61 16.48 19.05
CA ASP A 456 -12.92 16.30 20.48
C ASP A 456 -12.87 17.64 21.23
N HIS A 457 -11.87 18.49 20.92
CA HIS A 457 -11.74 19.84 21.49
C HIS A 457 -12.84 20.80 20.99
N ALA A 458 -13.34 20.61 19.77
CA ALA A 458 -14.50 21.34 19.25
C ALA A 458 -15.84 20.89 19.87
N GLY A 459 -15.83 19.83 20.70
CA GLY A 459 -17.01 19.38 21.44
C GLY A 459 -18.00 18.58 20.61
N MET A 460 -17.54 17.81 19.61
CA MET A 460 -18.39 16.87 18.89
C MET A 460 -18.94 15.76 19.82
N ASP A 461 -20.14 15.26 19.52
CA ASP A 461 -20.76 14.19 20.33
C ASP A 461 -20.27 12.81 19.91
N ILE A 462 -20.14 12.58 18.60
CA ILE A 462 -19.66 11.33 18.01
C ILE A 462 -18.53 11.63 17.02
N ILE A 463 -17.45 10.85 17.08
CA ILE A 463 -16.38 10.84 16.08
C ILE A 463 -16.42 9.50 15.33
N LEU A 464 -16.59 9.56 14.01
CA LEU A 464 -16.73 8.40 13.12
C LEU A 464 -15.43 8.16 12.33
N VAL A 465 -14.81 7.01 12.51
CA VAL A 465 -13.72 6.54 11.63
C VAL A 465 -14.35 5.80 10.46
N GLY A 466 -14.86 6.57 9.51
CA GLY A 466 -15.61 6.10 8.34
C GLY A 466 -14.72 5.64 7.19
N ASP A 467 -15.16 4.62 6.46
CA ASP A 467 -14.48 4.03 5.28
C ASP A 467 -14.12 5.07 4.20
N SER A 468 -14.86 6.18 4.13
CA SER A 468 -14.55 7.43 3.40
C SER A 468 -13.08 7.89 3.47
N LEU A 469 -12.33 7.51 4.52
CA LEU A 469 -10.89 7.75 4.63
C LEU A 469 -10.09 7.16 3.47
N ALA A 470 -10.59 6.13 2.78
CA ALA A 470 -10.05 5.61 1.53
C ALA A 470 -9.86 6.75 0.50
N MET A 471 -10.90 7.53 0.25
CA MET A 471 -10.93 8.58 -0.78
C MET A 471 -10.39 9.95 -0.32
N VAL A 472 -10.34 10.20 1.01
CA VAL A 472 -9.93 11.52 1.54
C VAL A 472 -8.61 11.52 2.33
N ALA A 473 -8.10 10.36 2.74
CA ALA A 473 -6.83 10.23 3.47
C ALA A 473 -5.83 9.28 2.78
N LEU A 474 -6.29 8.18 2.17
CA LEU A 474 -5.43 7.21 1.47
C LEU A 474 -5.28 7.50 -0.04
N GLY A 475 -6.27 8.15 -0.66
CA GLY A 475 -6.26 8.51 -2.08
C GLY A 475 -6.70 7.40 -3.04
N MET A 476 -7.43 6.40 -2.53
CA MET A 476 -8.09 5.33 -3.29
C MET A 476 -9.21 5.89 -4.19
N GLU A 477 -9.61 5.15 -5.24
CA GLU A 477 -10.65 5.61 -6.16
C GLU A 477 -12.06 5.49 -5.54
N ASP A 478 -12.29 4.51 -4.67
CA ASP A 478 -13.52 4.37 -3.86
C ASP A 478 -13.29 3.74 -2.47
N THR A 479 -14.35 3.46 -1.70
CA THR A 479 -14.26 2.84 -0.36
C THR A 479 -14.26 1.31 -0.35
N SER A 480 -14.28 0.66 -1.51
CA SER A 480 -14.22 -0.81 -1.66
C SER A 480 -12.81 -1.37 -1.48
N GLU A 481 -11.79 -0.53 -1.64
CA GLU A 481 -10.37 -0.92 -1.60
C GLU A 481 -9.82 -1.08 -0.15
N VAL A 482 -10.42 -0.41 0.84
CA VAL A 482 -9.86 -0.28 2.19
C VAL A 482 -10.08 -1.55 3.04
N VAL A 483 -9.02 -2.03 3.68
CA VAL A 483 -9.08 -3.27 4.47
C VAL A 483 -9.22 -3.02 5.97
N VAL A 484 -9.69 -4.04 6.70
CA VAL A 484 -9.90 -3.99 8.16
C VAL A 484 -8.68 -3.49 8.92
N ASP A 485 -7.46 -3.92 8.56
CA ASP A 485 -6.26 -3.53 9.30
C ASP A 485 -5.84 -2.07 9.11
N GLU A 486 -6.20 -1.45 7.98
CA GLU A 486 -6.06 0.00 7.73
C GLU A 486 -7.08 0.77 8.59
N MET A 487 -8.35 0.35 8.56
CA MET A 487 -9.40 0.91 9.42
C MET A 487 -9.02 0.83 10.91
N LEU A 488 -8.40 -0.28 11.34
CA LEU A 488 -7.90 -0.45 12.71
C LEU A 488 -6.67 0.43 13.01
N LEU A 489 -5.82 0.77 12.03
CA LEU A 489 -4.75 1.76 12.20
C LEU A 489 -5.34 3.16 12.46
N HIS A 490 -6.30 3.59 11.64
CA HIS A 490 -6.98 4.87 11.80
C HIS A 490 -7.78 4.94 13.12
N CYS A 491 -8.51 3.88 13.48
CA CYS A 491 -9.19 3.77 14.77
C CYS A 491 -8.23 3.95 15.96
N ARG A 492 -7.08 3.26 15.95
CA ARG A 492 -6.03 3.41 16.99
C ARG A 492 -5.46 4.82 17.06
N SER A 493 -5.40 5.54 15.94
CA SER A 493 -4.94 6.94 15.89
C SER A 493 -5.96 7.88 16.54
N VAL A 494 -7.22 7.79 16.13
CA VAL A 494 -8.35 8.57 16.65
C VAL A 494 -8.62 8.30 18.14
N ALA A 495 -8.55 7.04 18.58
CA ALA A 495 -8.77 6.65 19.98
C ALA A 495 -7.64 7.07 20.94
N ARG A 496 -6.46 7.47 20.42
CA ARG A 496 -5.40 8.11 21.23
C ARG A 496 -5.70 9.60 21.46
N ALA A 497 -6.30 10.28 20.49
CA ALA A 497 -6.63 11.70 20.59
C ALA A 497 -7.87 11.94 21.45
N THR A 498 -8.98 11.27 21.11
CA THR A 498 -10.31 11.49 21.69
C THR A 498 -10.34 11.18 23.19
N LYS A 499 -10.91 12.09 24.00
CA LYS A 499 -11.18 11.91 25.43
C LYS A 499 -12.68 11.92 25.74
N SER A 500 -13.44 12.76 25.04
CA SER A 500 -14.80 13.15 25.42
C SER A 500 -15.86 12.54 24.49
N ALA A 501 -15.70 12.66 23.17
CA ALA A 501 -16.66 12.18 22.18
C ALA A 501 -16.78 10.65 22.17
N PHE A 502 -17.93 10.15 21.70
CA PHE A 502 -18.16 8.72 21.52
C PHE A 502 -17.55 8.27 20.20
N THR A 503 -16.57 7.36 20.24
CA THR A 503 -15.88 6.89 19.01
C THR A 503 -16.60 5.71 18.36
N VAL A 504 -16.83 5.81 17.06
CA VAL A 504 -17.40 4.73 16.22
C VAL A 504 -16.39 4.39 15.12
N GLY A 505 -16.10 3.10 14.92
CA GLY A 505 -15.27 2.61 13.81
C GLY A 505 -16.13 1.91 12.76
N ASP A 506 -15.91 2.20 11.49
CA ASP A 506 -16.74 1.69 10.41
C ASP A 506 -16.24 0.34 9.89
N LEU A 507 -17.14 -0.63 9.71
CA LEU A 507 -16.80 -1.93 9.15
C LEU A 507 -16.69 -1.80 7.62
N PRO A 508 -15.51 -2.06 7.01
CA PRO A 508 -15.34 -1.97 5.57
C PRO A 508 -16.04 -3.12 4.86
N MET A 509 -16.27 -2.97 3.56
CA MET A 509 -16.92 -3.98 2.72
C MET A 509 -16.18 -5.34 2.78
N GLY A 510 -16.95 -6.42 2.77
CA GLY A 510 -16.47 -7.81 2.85
C GLY A 510 -16.12 -8.28 4.27
N SER A 511 -16.26 -7.44 5.30
CA SER A 511 -15.92 -7.76 6.68
C SER A 511 -17.09 -8.12 7.61
N TYR A 512 -18.34 -8.00 7.12
CA TYR A 512 -19.55 -8.24 7.92
C TYR A 512 -20.71 -8.92 7.15
N GLU A 513 -20.60 -9.08 5.83
CA GLU A 513 -21.68 -9.49 4.96
C GLU A 513 -21.77 -11.01 4.74
N ILE A 514 -20.71 -11.77 5.02
CA ILE A 514 -20.69 -13.23 4.78
C ILE A 514 -21.50 -13.97 5.85
N ALA A 515 -21.37 -13.57 7.12
CA ALA A 515 -22.11 -14.14 8.24
C ALA A 515 -22.17 -13.19 9.44
N PRO A 516 -23.24 -13.23 10.28
CA PRO A 516 -23.29 -12.52 11.55
C PRO A 516 -22.11 -12.83 12.48
N GLU A 517 -21.58 -14.05 12.42
CA GLU A 517 -20.40 -14.51 13.16
C GLU A 517 -19.13 -13.77 12.72
N GLN A 518 -18.91 -13.62 11.41
CA GLN A 518 -17.78 -12.86 10.85
C GLN A 518 -17.87 -11.40 11.30
N ALA A 519 -19.05 -10.80 11.17
CA ALA A 519 -19.29 -9.41 11.55
C ALA A 519 -19.04 -9.16 13.05
N LEU A 520 -19.40 -10.12 13.92
CA LEU A 520 -19.10 -10.09 15.34
C LEU A 520 -17.60 -10.21 15.61
N GLU A 521 -16.88 -11.08 14.91
CA GLU A 521 -15.41 -11.19 15.03
C GLU A 521 -14.74 -9.86 14.63
N THR A 522 -15.08 -9.31 13.47
CA THR A 522 -14.60 -7.99 13.02
C THR A 522 -14.93 -6.89 14.05
N ALA A 523 -16.18 -6.81 14.53
CA ALA A 523 -16.58 -5.82 15.53
C ALA A 523 -15.80 -5.95 16.86
N ILE A 524 -15.48 -7.18 17.29
CA ILE A 524 -14.61 -7.44 18.44
C ILE A 524 -13.19 -6.91 18.20
N ARG A 525 -12.63 -7.05 16.99
CA ARG A 525 -11.34 -6.45 16.62
C ARG A 525 -11.39 -4.92 16.70
N PHE A 526 -12.44 -4.28 16.17
CA PHE A 526 -12.61 -2.83 16.26
C PHE A 526 -12.66 -2.31 17.70
N VAL A 527 -13.38 -2.98 18.60
CA VAL A 527 -13.43 -2.59 20.03
C VAL A 527 -12.11 -2.85 20.74
N LYS A 528 -11.43 -3.99 20.50
CA LYS A 528 -10.20 -4.36 21.23
C LYS A 528 -8.92 -3.74 20.66
N GLU A 529 -8.69 -3.91 19.36
CA GLU A 529 -7.50 -3.41 18.66
C GLU A 529 -7.68 -1.95 18.27
N GLY A 530 -8.83 -1.63 17.65
CA GLY A 530 -9.17 -0.27 17.20
C GLY A 530 -9.48 0.71 18.35
N ARG A 531 -9.89 0.18 19.52
CA ARG A 531 -10.24 0.94 20.74
C ARG A 531 -11.41 1.92 20.56
N VAL A 532 -12.31 1.67 19.60
CA VAL A 532 -13.57 2.41 19.44
C VAL A 532 -14.65 1.89 20.39
N GLN A 533 -15.68 2.71 20.64
CA GLN A 533 -16.78 2.40 21.58
C GLN A 533 -17.99 1.73 20.92
N GLY A 534 -18.05 1.70 19.60
CA GLY A 534 -19.08 1.04 18.79
C GLY A 534 -18.66 0.97 17.32
N VAL A 535 -19.52 0.38 16.48
CA VAL A 535 -19.23 0.18 15.04
C VAL A 535 -20.33 0.74 14.13
N LYS A 536 -19.96 1.20 12.91
CA LYS A 536 -20.91 1.41 11.80
C LYS A 536 -20.88 0.19 10.86
N LEU A 537 -22.02 -0.17 10.28
CA LEU A 537 -22.10 -1.09 9.14
C LEU A 537 -23.27 -0.70 8.22
N GLU A 538 -23.25 -1.14 6.96
CA GLU A 538 -24.17 -0.66 5.93
C GLU A 538 -25.18 -1.73 5.49
N GLY A 539 -26.46 -1.38 5.54
CA GLY A 539 -27.53 -2.27 5.10
C GLY A 539 -28.86 -2.03 5.79
N GLY A 540 -29.91 -2.56 5.17
CA GLY A 540 -31.28 -2.48 5.66
C GLY A 540 -31.69 -3.75 6.39
N LYS A 541 -32.92 -4.20 6.10
CA LYS A 541 -33.58 -5.36 6.68
C LYS A 541 -32.76 -6.65 6.55
N GLU A 542 -31.94 -6.78 5.51
CA GLU A 542 -31.06 -7.93 5.29
C GLU A 542 -29.89 -8.00 6.30
N MET A 543 -29.45 -6.88 6.86
CA MET A 543 -28.39 -6.83 7.88
C MET A 543 -28.93 -6.90 9.32
N ALA A 544 -30.25 -6.96 9.51
CA ALA A 544 -30.85 -7.09 10.84
C ALA A 544 -30.35 -8.29 11.67
N PRO A 545 -30.09 -9.50 11.10
CA PRO A 545 -29.49 -10.62 11.84
C PRO A 545 -28.06 -10.30 12.31
N THR A 546 -27.26 -9.68 11.45
CA THR A 546 -25.88 -9.25 11.71
C THR A 546 -25.82 -8.20 12.82
N ILE A 547 -26.64 -7.14 12.72
CA ILE A 547 -26.76 -6.11 13.75
C ILE A 547 -27.19 -6.74 15.09
N ARG A 548 -28.21 -7.62 15.08
CA ARG A 548 -28.68 -8.31 16.28
C ARG A 548 -27.59 -9.17 16.93
N LYS A 549 -26.72 -9.81 16.15
CA LYS A 549 -25.59 -10.61 16.67
C LYS A 549 -24.55 -9.73 17.39
N ILE A 550 -24.20 -8.60 16.79
CA ILE A 550 -23.22 -7.64 17.34
C ILE A 550 -23.77 -6.97 18.62
N THR A 551 -25.02 -6.51 18.59
CA THR A 551 -25.66 -5.83 19.74
C THR A 551 -25.90 -6.78 20.90
N SER A 552 -26.23 -8.05 20.63
CA SER A 552 -26.38 -9.09 21.67
C SER A 552 -25.05 -9.44 22.37
N ALA A 553 -23.91 -9.19 21.73
CA ALA A 553 -22.58 -9.29 22.35
C ALA A 553 -22.18 -8.02 23.15
N GLY A 554 -23.08 -7.04 23.26
CA GLY A 554 -22.86 -5.78 23.99
C GLY A 554 -22.11 -4.71 23.20
N ILE A 555 -21.85 -4.91 21.90
CA ILE A 555 -21.17 -3.91 21.06
C ILE A 555 -22.22 -2.96 20.46
N PRO A 556 -22.11 -1.64 20.66
CA PRO A 556 -23.04 -0.66 20.10
C PRO A 556 -22.91 -0.55 18.58
N VAL A 557 -24.03 -0.65 17.85
CA VAL A 557 -24.07 -0.47 16.39
C VAL A 557 -24.76 0.83 16.01
N LEU A 558 -24.10 1.61 15.17
CA LEU A 558 -24.65 2.70 14.37
C LEU A 558 -25.05 2.09 13.01
N GLY A 559 -26.34 2.01 12.71
CA GLY A 559 -26.79 1.51 11.40
C GLY A 559 -26.52 2.52 10.28
N HIS A 560 -26.52 2.08 9.02
CA HIS A 560 -26.55 2.98 7.86
C HIS A 560 -27.56 2.50 6.80
N VAL A 561 -28.55 3.34 6.50
CA VAL A 561 -29.59 3.13 5.47
C VAL A 561 -29.68 4.32 4.53
N GLY A 562 -30.30 4.11 3.36
CA GLY A 562 -30.32 5.09 2.26
C GLY A 562 -29.31 4.70 1.19
N LEU A 563 -28.56 5.66 0.68
CA LEU A 563 -27.40 5.39 -0.18
C LEU A 563 -26.29 4.76 0.69
N THR A 564 -25.84 3.56 0.33
CA THR A 564 -24.76 2.85 1.03
C THR A 564 -23.53 2.83 0.13
N PRO A 565 -22.50 3.69 0.36
CA PRO A 565 -21.33 3.83 -0.51
C PRO A 565 -20.65 2.52 -0.88
N GLN A 566 -20.53 1.58 0.07
CA GLN A 566 -19.91 0.27 -0.18
C GLN A 566 -20.63 -0.54 -1.26
N ARG A 567 -21.92 -0.26 -1.49
CA ARG A 567 -22.76 -0.93 -2.50
C ARG A 567 -22.90 -0.10 -3.78
N GLN A 568 -22.09 0.94 -4.00
CA GLN A 568 -22.24 1.86 -5.14
C GLN A 568 -22.34 1.15 -6.51
N ASN A 569 -21.61 0.06 -6.70
CA ASN A 569 -21.58 -0.68 -7.96
C ASN A 569 -22.91 -1.40 -8.25
N SER A 570 -23.63 -1.86 -7.22
CA SER A 570 -24.98 -2.45 -7.39
C SER A 570 -26.08 -1.38 -7.46
N LEU A 571 -25.86 -0.20 -6.86
CA LEU A 571 -26.77 0.95 -6.88
C LEU A 571 -26.64 1.82 -8.15
N GLY A 572 -25.64 1.57 -8.99
CA GLY A 572 -25.37 2.34 -10.21
C GLY A 572 -24.74 3.71 -9.95
N GLY A 573 -23.89 3.80 -8.91
CA GLY A 573 -23.22 5.00 -8.42
C GLY A 573 -23.98 5.73 -7.30
N PHE A 574 -23.45 6.89 -6.88
CA PHE A 574 -23.99 7.72 -5.80
C PHE A 574 -25.36 8.35 -6.16
N ARG A 575 -26.43 7.56 -6.07
CA ARG A 575 -27.81 7.97 -6.40
C ARG A 575 -28.65 8.20 -5.14
N VAL A 576 -29.35 9.34 -5.11
CA VAL A 576 -30.34 9.68 -4.08
C VAL A 576 -31.45 8.63 -4.03
N GLN A 577 -31.65 8.03 -2.86
CA GLN A 577 -32.64 6.99 -2.59
C GLN A 577 -33.99 7.58 -2.16
N GLY A 578 -35.02 6.74 -1.98
CA GLY A 578 -36.32 7.18 -1.41
C GLY A 578 -37.15 8.16 -2.25
N LYS A 579 -36.83 8.38 -3.54
CA LYS A 579 -37.53 9.36 -4.41
C LYS A 579 -38.97 8.98 -4.78
N THR A 580 -39.34 7.72 -4.66
CA THR A 580 -40.68 7.20 -4.98
C THR A 580 -41.34 6.68 -3.72
N SER A 581 -42.67 6.67 -3.65
CA SER A 581 -43.40 6.18 -2.47
C SER A 581 -42.97 4.76 -2.04
N GLY A 582 -42.82 3.84 -2.99
CA GLY A 582 -42.31 2.49 -2.71
C GLY A 582 -40.85 2.46 -2.23
N GLY A 583 -39.98 3.34 -2.75
CA GLY A 583 -38.60 3.46 -2.28
C GLY A 583 -38.49 4.08 -0.89
N ALA A 584 -39.36 5.04 -0.56
CA ALA A 584 -39.47 5.65 0.77
C ALA A 584 -40.06 4.66 1.79
N LEU A 585 -41.05 3.85 1.39
CA LEU A 585 -41.60 2.79 2.22
C LEU A 585 -40.55 1.71 2.51
N LYS A 586 -39.81 1.25 1.49
CA LYS A 586 -38.69 0.31 1.71
C LYS A 586 -37.65 0.89 2.68
N LEU A 587 -37.25 2.16 2.50
CA LEU A 587 -36.32 2.82 3.42
C LEU A 587 -36.83 2.84 4.87
N LEU A 588 -38.13 3.03 5.08
CA LEU A 588 -38.76 2.97 6.41
C LEU A 588 -38.77 1.53 6.97
N GLU A 589 -39.07 0.51 6.15
CA GLU A 589 -38.97 -0.90 6.57
C GLU A 589 -37.53 -1.30 6.96
N ASP A 590 -36.55 -0.89 6.15
CA ASP A 590 -35.12 -1.10 6.40
C ASP A 590 -34.70 -0.42 7.71
N ALA A 591 -35.11 0.84 7.91
CA ALA A 591 -34.85 1.61 9.12
C ALA A 591 -35.47 1.00 10.38
N LEU A 592 -36.72 0.51 10.29
CA LEU A 592 -37.41 -0.15 11.40
C LEU A 592 -36.73 -1.49 11.75
N ALA A 593 -36.35 -2.29 10.76
CA ALA A 593 -35.65 -3.55 10.97
C ALA A 593 -34.25 -3.36 11.62
N VAL A 594 -33.51 -2.31 11.21
CA VAL A 594 -32.22 -1.93 11.81
C VAL A 594 -32.40 -1.48 13.27
N GLN A 595 -33.47 -0.74 13.58
CA GLN A 595 -33.83 -0.39 14.96
C GLN A 595 -34.19 -1.63 15.78
N GLU A 596 -35.04 -2.52 15.27
CA GLU A 596 -35.47 -3.75 15.96
C GLU A 596 -34.31 -4.74 16.18
N ALA A 597 -33.25 -4.66 15.38
CA ALA A 597 -31.99 -5.36 15.58
C ALA A 597 -31.12 -4.79 16.72
N GLY A 598 -31.48 -3.61 17.27
CA GLY A 598 -30.85 -3.01 18.44
C GLY A 598 -29.81 -1.93 18.16
N ALA A 599 -29.78 -1.35 16.95
CA ALA A 599 -28.93 -0.19 16.66
C ALA A 599 -29.23 0.97 17.63
N PHE A 600 -28.21 1.69 18.10
CA PHE A 600 -28.41 2.78 19.08
C PHE A 600 -28.77 4.12 18.43
N ALA A 601 -28.43 4.26 17.15
CA ALA A 601 -28.63 5.39 16.25
C ALA A 601 -28.46 4.87 14.81
N MET A 602 -28.79 5.69 13.81
CA MET A 602 -28.69 5.30 12.40
C MET A 602 -28.35 6.47 11.48
N VAL A 603 -27.37 6.30 10.60
CA VAL A 603 -27.07 7.23 9.50
C VAL A 603 -28.14 7.09 8.42
N VAL A 604 -28.55 8.22 7.84
CA VAL A 604 -29.45 8.29 6.68
C VAL A 604 -28.75 9.14 5.60
N GLU A 605 -28.29 8.50 4.52
CA GLU A 605 -27.55 9.17 3.45
C GLU A 605 -28.36 9.36 2.17
N ALA A 606 -28.29 10.58 1.62
CA ALA A 606 -28.81 10.97 0.30
C ALA A 606 -30.29 10.58 0.08
N VAL A 607 -31.17 11.06 0.95
CA VAL A 607 -32.63 10.86 0.95
C VAL A 607 -33.34 12.22 0.88
N PRO A 608 -34.50 12.38 0.21
CA PRO A 608 -35.31 13.59 0.28
C PRO A 608 -35.58 14.02 1.73
N ALA A 609 -35.49 15.32 2.01
CA ALA A 609 -35.52 15.85 3.38
C ALA A 609 -36.84 15.55 4.09
N GLU A 610 -37.94 15.56 3.33
CA GLU A 610 -39.30 15.27 3.77
C GLU A 610 -39.46 13.79 4.17
N VAL A 611 -38.86 12.89 3.38
CA VAL A 611 -38.84 11.45 3.66
C VAL A 611 -37.97 11.15 4.87
N ALA A 612 -36.79 11.78 4.98
CA ALA A 612 -35.89 11.60 6.11
C ALA A 612 -36.49 12.15 7.43
N ALA A 613 -37.22 13.27 7.38
CA ALA A 613 -37.99 13.78 8.52
C ALA A 613 -39.06 12.77 8.96
N LEU A 614 -39.90 12.28 8.04
CA LEU A 614 -40.93 11.28 8.35
C LEU A 614 -40.35 9.96 8.90
N VAL A 615 -39.22 9.48 8.37
CA VAL A 615 -38.51 8.32 8.93
C VAL A 615 -38.02 8.61 10.36
N THR A 616 -37.50 9.81 10.60
CA THR A 616 -37.04 10.25 11.94
C THR A 616 -38.19 10.32 12.96
N GLU A 617 -39.38 10.72 12.55
CA GLU A 617 -40.59 10.75 13.40
C GLU A 617 -41.16 9.37 13.73
N LYS A 618 -40.90 8.35 12.89
CA LYS A 618 -41.36 6.96 13.12
C LYS A 618 -40.39 6.12 13.95
N LEU A 619 -39.14 6.57 14.11
CA LEU A 619 -38.13 5.89 14.90
C LEU A 619 -38.17 6.34 16.37
N SER A 620 -37.61 5.49 17.22
CA SER A 620 -37.36 5.71 18.66
C SER A 620 -35.85 5.86 18.98
N ILE A 621 -35.01 5.79 17.95
CA ILE A 621 -33.57 6.00 17.98
C ILE A 621 -33.19 7.20 17.10
N PRO A 622 -32.15 7.98 17.44
CA PRO A 622 -31.77 9.15 16.65
C PRO A 622 -31.25 8.79 15.26
N THR A 623 -31.70 9.57 14.28
CA THR A 623 -31.18 9.58 12.90
C THR A 623 -30.07 10.61 12.73
N ILE A 624 -29.02 10.27 12.00
CA ILE A 624 -27.90 11.16 11.68
C ILE A 624 -27.90 11.40 10.17
N GLY A 625 -28.29 12.60 9.74
CA GLY A 625 -28.42 12.92 8.32
C GLY A 625 -27.09 13.26 7.64
N ILE A 626 -26.90 12.80 6.41
CA ILE A 626 -25.90 13.31 5.47
C ILE A 626 -26.52 13.42 4.08
N GLY A 627 -26.77 14.65 3.63
CA GLY A 627 -27.61 14.90 2.45
C GLY A 627 -29.07 14.46 2.61
N ALA A 628 -29.55 14.30 3.85
CA ALA A 628 -30.92 13.93 4.21
C ALA A 628 -31.74 15.11 4.80
N GLY A 629 -31.29 16.34 4.60
CA GLY A 629 -31.91 17.54 5.17
C GLY A 629 -31.73 17.68 6.69
N ASN A 630 -32.38 18.70 7.27
CA ASN A 630 -32.30 19.06 8.69
C ASN A 630 -33.40 18.42 9.56
N GLY A 631 -34.23 17.54 9.00
CA GLY A 631 -35.26 16.80 9.74
C GLY A 631 -34.73 15.60 10.56
N CYS A 632 -33.46 15.24 10.39
CA CYS A 632 -32.81 14.19 11.17
C CYS A 632 -32.45 14.67 12.60
N SER A 633 -32.26 13.71 13.52
CA SER A 633 -31.91 13.96 14.93
C SER A 633 -30.49 14.50 15.16
N GLY A 634 -29.68 14.51 14.12
CA GLY A 634 -28.29 14.96 14.10
C GLY A 634 -27.80 15.02 12.66
N GLN A 635 -26.54 15.39 12.46
CA GLN A 635 -25.89 15.48 11.14
C GLN A 635 -24.48 14.90 11.18
N VAL A 636 -24.02 14.34 10.05
CA VAL A 636 -22.63 13.96 9.82
C VAL A 636 -22.08 14.58 8.54
N LEU A 637 -20.82 14.98 8.55
CA LEU A 637 -20.06 15.37 7.37
C LEU A 637 -18.65 14.77 7.43
N VAL A 638 -18.07 14.55 6.24
CA VAL A 638 -16.65 14.22 6.09
C VAL A 638 -15.83 15.47 6.47
N GLN A 639 -14.97 15.35 7.48
CA GLN A 639 -14.21 16.48 8.02
C GLN A 639 -13.36 17.16 6.95
N VAL A 640 -12.62 16.38 6.16
CA VAL A 640 -11.66 16.85 5.14
C VAL A 640 -12.33 17.73 4.07
N ASP A 641 -13.56 17.40 3.69
CA ASP A 641 -14.34 18.15 2.71
C ASP A 641 -14.93 19.44 3.31
N MET A 642 -15.42 19.39 4.57
CA MET A 642 -16.02 20.55 5.24
C MET A 642 -14.96 21.56 5.75
N THR A 643 -13.76 21.11 6.15
CA THR A 643 -12.61 21.99 6.41
C THR A 643 -11.91 22.47 5.13
N GLY A 644 -12.18 21.79 4.00
CA GLY A 644 -11.75 22.22 2.67
C GLY A 644 -10.25 22.03 2.45
N ASN A 645 -9.73 20.83 2.73
CA ASN A 645 -8.31 20.48 2.60
C ASN A 645 -7.85 20.25 1.16
N PHE A 646 -8.75 20.26 0.18
CA PHE A 646 -8.46 19.99 -1.24
C PHE A 646 -8.43 21.27 -2.10
N PRO A 647 -7.70 21.25 -3.24
CA PRO A 647 -7.61 22.39 -4.15
C PRO A 647 -8.98 22.81 -4.74
N PRO A 648 -9.11 24.08 -5.15
CA PRO A 648 -10.26 24.55 -5.91
C PRO A 648 -10.52 23.67 -7.14
N GLY A 649 -11.79 23.36 -7.40
CA GLY A 649 -12.20 22.52 -8.53
C GLY A 649 -12.36 21.02 -8.22
N ARG A 650 -11.96 20.51 -7.04
CA ARG A 650 -12.43 19.18 -6.60
C ARG A 650 -13.96 19.19 -6.52
N PHE A 651 -14.59 18.17 -7.09
CA PHE A 651 -16.03 17.95 -6.95
C PHE A 651 -16.38 17.68 -5.48
N LEU A 652 -17.29 18.49 -4.93
CA LEU A 652 -17.88 18.28 -3.60
C LEU A 652 -19.34 17.84 -3.78
N PRO A 653 -19.82 16.83 -3.03
CA PRO A 653 -21.23 16.45 -3.06
C PRO A 653 -22.14 17.63 -2.69
N LYS A 654 -23.32 17.73 -3.32
CA LYS A 654 -24.27 18.85 -3.17
C LYS A 654 -24.65 19.17 -1.71
N PHE A 655 -24.56 18.19 -0.82
CA PHE A 655 -24.90 18.33 0.60
C PHE A 655 -23.75 18.86 1.48
N VAL A 656 -22.51 18.94 0.96
CA VAL A 656 -21.37 19.45 1.72
C VAL A 656 -21.37 20.97 1.73
N LYS A 657 -21.36 21.55 2.94
CA LYS A 657 -20.99 22.95 3.16
C LYS A 657 -19.52 23.02 3.59
N LYS A 658 -18.73 23.80 2.86
CA LYS A 658 -17.35 24.16 3.24
C LYS A 658 -17.38 25.28 4.29
N TYR A 659 -16.76 25.03 5.44
CA TYR A 659 -16.69 25.94 6.60
C TYR A 659 -15.30 26.56 6.81
N GLY A 660 -14.24 25.95 6.27
CA GLY A 660 -12.86 26.45 6.32
C GLY A 660 -12.19 26.43 4.95
N ASN A 661 -10.90 26.78 4.88
CA ASN A 661 -10.10 26.68 3.66
C ASN A 661 -8.67 26.20 3.94
N VAL A 662 -8.56 25.03 4.59
CA VAL A 662 -7.26 24.47 5.03
C VAL A 662 -6.27 24.36 3.87
N TRP A 663 -6.70 23.99 2.65
CA TRP A 663 -5.81 23.96 1.47
C TRP A 663 -5.08 25.29 1.24
N GLY A 664 -5.79 26.43 1.35
CA GLY A 664 -5.21 27.75 1.09
C GLY A 664 -4.15 28.15 2.11
N GLU A 665 -4.43 27.95 3.39
CA GLU A 665 -3.47 28.26 4.46
C GLU A 665 -2.28 27.28 4.46
N SER A 666 -2.51 25.99 4.21
CA SER A 666 -1.42 25.00 4.06
C SER A 666 -0.53 25.30 2.86
N LEU A 667 -1.10 25.62 1.70
CA LEU A 667 -0.34 26.01 0.51
C LEU A 667 0.52 27.24 0.80
N LYS A 668 -0.12 28.32 1.30
CA LYS A 668 0.55 29.57 1.67
C LYS A 668 1.71 29.34 2.66
N ALA A 669 1.50 28.57 3.72
CA ALA A 669 2.54 28.28 4.70
C ALA A 669 3.74 27.52 4.09
N ILE A 670 3.47 26.54 3.22
CA ILE A 670 4.50 25.77 2.50
C ILE A 670 5.26 26.65 1.50
N GLU A 671 4.57 27.57 0.81
CA GLU A 671 5.20 28.53 -0.11
C GLU A 671 6.05 29.58 0.61
N THR A 672 5.58 30.11 1.74
CA THR A 672 6.37 31.02 2.59
C THR A 672 7.64 30.32 3.10
N TYR A 673 7.52 29.11 3.67
CA TYR A 673 8.69 28.32 4.10
C TYR A 673 9.68 28.05 2.96
N ARG A 674 9.17 27.67 1.78
CA ARG A 674 9.96 27.45 0.55
C ARG A 674 10.79 28.69 0.21
N ASP A 675 10.20 29.87 0.27
CA ASP A 675 10.84 31.10 -0.20
C ASP A 675 11.73 31.77 0.88
N GLU A 676 11.39 31.63 2.17
CA GLU A 676 12.27 31.97 3.29
C GLU A 676 13.55 31.10 3.30
N VAL A 677 13.45 29.79 3.01
CA VAL A 677 14.60 28.89 2.86
C VAL A 677 15.46 29.28 1.65
N LYS A 678 14.85 29.55 0.49
CA LYS A 678 15.59 29.99 -0.71
C LYS A 678 16.33 31.32 -0.50
N SER A 679 15.71 32.26 0.21
CA SER A 679 16.29 33.56 0.53
C SER A 679 17.21 33.54 1.75
N ARG A 680 17.36 32.39 2.43
CA ARG A 680 18.10 32.21 3.69
C ARG A 680 17.63 33.13 4.83
N GLN A 681 16.35 33.50 4.82
CA GLN A 681 15.68 34.13 5.98
C GLN A 681 15.38 33.08 7.06
N TYR A 682 15.04 31.85 6.64
CA TYR A 682 14.95 30.70 7.55
C TYR A 682 16.15 29.75 7.36
N PRO A 683 16.76 29.22 8.45
CA PRO A 683 16.48 29.53 9.85
C PRO A 683 17.08 30.88 10.29
N ALA A 684 16.25 31.74 10.89
CA ALA A 684 16.70 32.94 11.58
C ALA A 684 17.41 32.57 12.91
N PRO A 685 18.22 33.46 13.52
CA PRO A 685 19.08 33.13 14.66
C PRO A 685 18.37 32.47 15.85
N GLU A 686 17.14 32.87 16.15
CA GLU A 686 16.30 32.31 17.22
C GLU A 686 15.86 30.85 16.96
N HIS A 687 16.00 30.34 15.73
CA HIS A 687 15.78 28.96 15.31
C HIS A 687 17.10 28.14 15.30
N THR A 688 18.21 28.70 15.77
CA THR A 688 19.54 28.07 15.78
C THR A 688 20.04 27.79 17.21
N TYR A 689 21.02 26.89 17.32
CA TYR A 689 21.68 26.57 18.59
C TYR A 689 23.01 27.33 18.70
N PRO A 690 23.27 28.08 19.79
CA PRO A 690 24.53 28.80 19.94
C PRO A 690 25.69 27.86 20.30
N ILE A 691 26.88 28.20 19.81
CA ILE A 691 28.18 27.65 20.24
C ILE A 691 28.99 28.76 20.93
N SER A 692 29.83 28.40 21.90
CA SER A 692 30.83 29.30 22.48
C SER A 692 31.91 29.65 21.45
N LYS A 693 32.52 30.84 21.58
CA LYS A 693 33.53 31.30 20.61
C LYS A 693 34.79 30.46 20.68
N GLU A 694 35.15 30.10 21.90
CA GLU A 694 36.33 29.32 22.28
C GLU A 694 36.31 27.92 21.61
N GLU A 695 35.15 27.25 21.62
CA GLU A 695 34.96 25.95 20.96
C GLU A 695 34.92 26.07 19.43
N LEU A 696 34.33 27.15 18.90
CA LEU A 696 34.29 27.40 17.46
C LEU A 696 35.69 27.71 16.91
N GLU A 697 36.51 28.46 17.64
CA GLU A 697 37.92 28.71 17.33
C GLU A 697 38.75 27.43 17.46
N ALA A 698 38.55 26.62 18.50
CA ALA A 698 39.21 25.31 18.63
C ALA A 698 38.88 24.34 17.48
N PHE A 699 37.61 24.30 17.03
CA PHE A 699 37.18 23.54 15.87
C PHE A 699 37.82 24.06 14.57
N SER A 700 37.84 25.38 14.37
CA SER A 700 38.44 26.02 13.19
C SER A 700 39.94 25.71 13.09
N ASN A 701 40.67 25.86 14.21
CA ASN A 701 42.09 25.49 14.37
C ASN A 701 42.36 23.97 14.21
N THR A 702 41.32 23.14 14.14
CA THR A 702 41.41 21.69 13.88
C THR A 702 41.15 21.39 12.40
N LEU A 703 40.24 22.13 11.74
CA LEU A 703 40.02 22.05 10.30
C LEU A 703 41.24 22.53 9.48
N GLU A 704 41.95 23.56 9.93
CA GLU A 704 43.18 24.05 9.26
C GLU A 704 44.38 23.07 9.34
N LYS A 705 44.21 21.91 10.01
CA LYS A 705 45.23 20.86 10.17
C LYS A 705 44.89 19.57 9.41
N LEU A 706 43.82 19.57 8.61
CA LEU A 706 43.31 18.45 7.81
C LEU A 706 43.52 18.67 6.31
#